data_AF-W4FQI4-F1
#
_entry.id   AF-W4FQI4-F1
#
_cell.length_a   1.000
_cell.length_b   1.000
_cell.length_c   1.000
_cell.angle_alpha   90.00
_cell.angle_beta   90.00
_cell.angle_gamma   90.00
#
_symmetry.space_group_name_H-M   'P 1'
#
loop_
_entity.id
_entity.type
_entity.pdbx_description
1 polymer ?
#
loop_
_entity_poly.entity_id
_entity_poly.type
_entity_poly.pdbx_seq_one_letter_code
_entity_poly.pdbx_strand_id
1 'polypeptide(L)'
;MRVFVSNLSSALGAEIAKQIKDCEVVGAIEHLKQTQSTKKRLLENRSPELVETESSAVDPNDAFVENPVVVYSDKHNVGLLLKRCDVAIYSILDDPDGVVEALKTFDDGNSGDKLFIAISSVLTWAKTPVPAPRPEDWNGHREDTFKTRKPARKYAEYKAVETQVLSARREGLTTLVIAPGLIYGGAQSSLHAILRNAWLHPEEDVVVPSLSNGKGANVLPMISVYDLARVVAKAAVAAPSTSYLIAVDKSHTSLRDVCSAISKTLGSGGVRDVDAAEAEEMLVLEKSMAHLQLDLRFDTSGGAMDALEIEWTHELGLVANIARVADDYIKCMDLRPLRAVVLGPPQVGKSHLSAFLAKTYYLPHLTPSSVAADLLTTANLDDHLVGLREEVKKFRLNLKDLPEALLTELIRWKLTSPVCRNQGYVLDGLPVSVEQARALYFVAPSAASSDDESKHPDDGNTPDEEGKQRDESDDHQKPPPPSANLNAPNRVVVLDAVRSLLEHRAQALSQEDADKSGNTDIEFTRRYDLFKRETNPANQSGLVAYFERDQAVEVLELELDSEEMYTSKKHFVDPIAKYMEQGGKPYNFHPTPDEVDAAKKELDAQLAAEAEAELKRQADAMEKDLMDKQSRAMSEKARLEIIQREEMDILEARSKPLRAYLMETVIPVLTEGMLEVVKVQPDDPIDYLADFLFRKGQHYVG
;
A
#
# COMPACT_ATOMS: atom_id res chain seq x y z
N MET A 1 5.24 5.29 -45.13
CA MET A 1 5.63 6.33 -44.16
C MET A 1 6.17 5.66 -42.90
N ARG A 2 7.35 6.07 -42.45
CA ARG A 2 8.00 5.63 -41.20
C ARG A 2 7.95 6.73 -40.14
N VAL A 3 7.45 6.38 -38.96
CA VAL A 3 7.30 7.29 -37.82
C VAL A 3 8.21 6.85 -36.69
N PHE A 4 9.14 7.73 -36.30
CA PHE A 4 9.99 7.55 -35.14
C PHE A 4 9.37 8.15 -33.88
N VAL A 5 9.28 7.39 -32.79
CA VAL A 5 8.85 7.86 -31.47
C VAL A 5 10.01 7.77 -30.47
N SER A 6 10.36 8.90 -29.84
CA SER A 6 11.54 9.01 -28.98
C SER A 6 11.53 8.15 -27.72
N ASN A 7 10.36 7.93 -27.12
CA ASN A 7 10.23 7.14 -25.90
C ASN A 7 8.98 6.27 -25.93
N LEU A 8 9.11 5.03 -26.42
CA LEU A 8 8.03 4.03 -26.45
C LEU A 8 7.74 3.40 -25.08
N SER A 9 8.59 3.67 -24.08
CA SER A 9 8.43 3.23 -22.69
C SER A 9 7.49 4.16 -21.91
N SER A 10 7.33 5.42 -22.33
CA SER A 10 6.41 6.36 -21.69
C SER A 10 4.95 6.05 -22.03
N ALA A 11 4.04 6.45 -21.14
CA ALA A 11 2.59 6.27 -21.36
C ALA A 11 2.12 6.96 -22.65
N LEU A 12 2.62 8.19 -22.89
CA LEU A 12 2.31 8.95 -24.09
C LEU A 12 2.87 8.29 -25.35
N GLY A 13 4.14 7.89 -25.37
CA GLY A 13 4.74 7.28 -26.55
C GLY A 13 4.13 5.91 -26.89
N ALA A 14 3.79 5.13 -25.87
CA ALA A 14 3.04 3.89 -26.03
C ALA A 14 1.66 4.11 -26.68
N GLU A 15 0.92 5.12 -26.23
CA GLU A 15 -0.41 5.42 -26.78
C GLU A 15 -0.32 6.07 -28.17
N ILE A 16 0.68 6.93 -28.44
CA ILE A 16 0.93 7.46 -29.81
C ILE A 16 1.14 6.32 -30.79
N ALA A 17 2.03 5.37 -30.44
CA ALA A 17 2.31 4.21 -31.28
C ALA A 17 1.06 3.36 -31.52
N LYS A 18 0.14 3.28 -30.54
CA LYS A 18 -1.13 2.56 -30.64
C LYS A 18 -2.10 3.23 -31.62
N GLN A 19 -2.11 4.56 -31.69
CA GLN A 19 -2.99 5.31 -32.60
C GLN A 19 -2.50 5.31 -34.06
N ILE A 20 -1.21 5.08 -34.30
CA ILE A 20 -0.62 5.01 -35.65
C ILE A 20 -0.64 3.55 -36.15
N LYS A 21 -1.69 3.18 -36.89
CA LYS A 21 -1.87 1.80 -37.39
C LYS A 21 -1.41 1.59 -38.83
N ASP A 22 -1.52 2.63 -39.66
CA ASP A 22 -1.28 2.57 -41.11
C ASP A 22 0.14 3.00 -41.51
N CYS A 23 1.04 3.10 -40.53
CA CYS A 23 2.44 3.47 -40.77
C CYS A 23 3.39 2.56 -40.00
N GLU A 24 4.62 2.46 -40.47
CA GLU A 24 5.67 1.72 -39.77
C GLU A 24 6.18 2.56 -38.60
N VAL A 25 5.85 2.15 -37.37
CA VAL A 25 6.34 2.80 -36.15
C VAL A 25 7.65 2.16 -35.70
N VAL A 26 8.67 2.99 -35.52
CA VAL A 26 9.95 2.64 -34.91
C VAL A 26 10.23 3.59 -33.75
N GLY A 27 11.13 3.22 -32.84
CA GLY A 27 11.43 4.12 -31.74
C GLY A 27 12.43 3.61 -30.74
N ALA A 28 12.62 4.40 -29.69
CA ALA A 28 13.54 4.06 -28.61
C ALA A 28 12.81 3.71 -27.31
N ILE A 29 13.47 2.92 -26.46
CA ILE A 29 13.00 2.50 -25.14
C ILE A 29 14.07 2.80 -24.08
N GLU A 30 13.66 2.95 -22.83
CA GLU A 30 14.57 3.24 -21.71
C GLU A 30 15.40 2.01 -21.30
N HIS A 31 14.81 0.82 -21.34
CA HIS A 31 15.44 -0.39 -20.82
C HIS A 31 15.38 -1.56 -21.81
N LEU A 32 16.52 -2.22 -22.02
CA LEU A 32 16.67 -3.38 -22.91
C LEU A 32 15.68 -4.52 -22.59
N LYS A 33 15.23 -4.65 -21.34
CA LYS A 33 14.23 -5.66 -20.93
C LYS A 33 12.87 -5.47 -21.62
N GLN A 34 12.56 -4.25 -22.08
CA GLN A 34 11.30 -3.90 -22.72
C GLN A 34 11.32 -4.12 -24.24
N THR A 35 12.47 -4.47 -24.85
CA THR A 35 12.60 -4.57 -26.31
C THR A 35 11.63 -5.58 -26.92
N GLN A 36 11.57 -6.78 -26.37
CA GLN A 36 10.76 -7.87 -26.95
C GLN A 36 9.25 -7.60 -26.78
N SER A 37 8.82 -7.16 -25.61
CA SER A 37 7.41 -6.84 -25.36
C SER A 37 6.94 -5.65 -26.20
N THR A 38 7.78 -4.61 -26.34
CA THR A 38 7.47 -3.43 -27.16
C THR A 38 7.43 -3.79 -28.64
N LYS A 39 8.39 -4.59 -29.13
CA LYS A 39 8.39 -5.08 -30.51
C LYS A 39 7.13 -5.87 -30.82
N LYS A 40 6.72 -6.77 -29.92
CA LYS A 40 5.47 -7.54 -30.05
C LYS A 40 4.25 -6.63 -30.10
N ARG A 41 4.14 -5.64 -29.20
CA ARG A 41 3.05 -4.66 -29.18
C ARG A 41 2.95 -3.87 -30.48
N LEU A 42 4.09 -3.43 -31.03
CA LEU A 42 4.12 -2.69 -32.29
C LEU A 42 3.67 -3.54 -33.47
N LEU A 43 3.98 -4.84 -33.48
CA LEU A 43 3.53 -5.77 -34.52
C LEU A 43 2.03 -6.04 -34.42
N GLU A 44 1.52 -6.27 -33.21
CA GLU A 44 0.08 -6.53 -32.96
C GLU A 44 -0.82 -5.33 -33.29
N ASN A 45 -0.27 -4.11 -33.27
CA ASN A 45 -1.04 -2.90 -33.53
C ASN A 45 -1.19 -2.55 -35.02
N ARG A 46 -0.47 -3.23 -35.92
CA ARG A 46 -0.47 -2.92 -37.36
C ARG A 46 -1.79 -3.30 -38.02
N SER A 47 -2.20 -2.52 -39.02
CA SER A 47 -3.26 -2.94 -39.93
C SER A 47 -2.78 -4.12 -40.80
N PRO A 48 -3.67 -5.08 -41.12
CA PRO A 48 -3.31 -6.29 -41.88
C PRO A 48 -2.81 -5.98 -43.31
N GLU A 49 -3.23 -4.86 -43.89
CA GLU A 49 -2.82 -4.42 -45.25
C GLU A 49 -1.31 -4.14 -45.36
N LEU A 50 -0.67 -3.68 -44.27
CA LEU A 50 0.78 -3.47 -44.22
C LEU A 50 1.59 -4.78 -44.13
N VAL A 51 0.99 -5.83 -43.55
CA VAL A 51 1.64 -7.14 -43.38
C VAL A 51 1.79 -7.84 -44.73
N GLU A 52 0.85 -7.63 -45.66
CA GLU A 52 0.91 -8.19 -47.01
C GLU A 52 2.00 -7.51 -47.86
N THR A 53 2.24 -6.21 -47.66
CA THR A 53 3.24 -5.44 -48.41
C THR A 53 4.68 -5.87 -48.09
N GLU A 54 4.96 -6.40 -46.89
CA GLU A 54 6.28 -6.94 -46.48
C GLU A 54 6.79 -8.04 -47.44
N SER A 55 5.89 -8.80 -48.04
CA SER A 55 6.24 -9.91 -48.95
C SER A 55 6.63 -9.48 -50.36
N SER A 56 6.47 -8.19 -50.69
CA SER A 56 6.55 -7.66 -52.06
C SER A 56 7.61 -6.57 -52.28
N ALA A 57 8.36 -6.18 -51.26
CA ALA A 57 9.34 -5.09 -51.34
C ALA A 57 10.55 -5.44 -52.23
N VAL A 58 10.77 -4.65 -53.28
CA VAL A 58 11.86 -4.84 -54.28
C VAL A 58 13.09 -3.97 -53.95
N ASP A 59 12.94 -2.89 -53.17
CA ASP A 59 14.01 -1.94 -52.83
C ASP A 59 14.52 -2.19 -51.39
N PRO A 60 15.84 -2.37 -51.15
CA PRO A 60 16.39 -2.54 -49.81
C PRO A 60 16.17 -1.33 -48.88
N ASN A 61 15.89 -0.14 -49.44
CA ASN A 61 15.51 1.04 -48.66
C ASN A 61 14.03 1.05 -48.23
N ASP A 62 13.16 0.25 -48.88
CA ASP A 62 11.76 0.03 -48.49
C ASP A 62 11.56 -1.24 -47.65
N ALA A 63 12.64 -2.01 -47.45
CA ALA A 63 12.63 -3.17 -46.57
C ALA A 63 12.45 -2.75 -45.09
N PHE A 64 11.73 -3.60 -44.35
CA PHE A 64 11.42 -3.42 -42.94
C PHE A 64 12.70 -3.25 -42.08
N VAL A 65 12.63 -2.39 -41.07
CA VAL A 65 13.74 -2.25 -40.11
C VAL A 65 13.82 -3.50 -39.23
N GLU A 66 14.85 -4.32 -39.42
CA GLU A 66 15.08 -5.58 -38.67
C GLU A 66 14.95 -5.41 -37.14
N ASN A 67 15.43 -4.26 -36.63
CA ASN A 67 15.34 -3.83 -35.25
C ASN A 67 14.55 -2.51 -35.13
N PRO A 68 13.20 -2.55 -35.07
CA PRO A 68 12.35 -1.36 -35.02
C PRO A 68 12.38 -0.66 -33.65
N VAL A 69 12.97 -1.32 -32.64
CA VAL A 69 13.07 -0.82 -31.27
C VAL A 69 14.53 -0.87 -30.83
N VAL A 70 15.04 0.28 -30.38
CA VAL A 70 16.43 0.44 -29.92
C VAL A 70 16.46 1.02 -28.51
N VAL A 71 17.55 0.84 -27.77
CA VAL A 71 17.70 1.45 -26.44
C VAL A 71 18.09 2.91 -26.60
N TYR A 72 17.46 3.82 -25.85
CA TYR A 72 17.69 5.27 -25.96
C TYR A 72 19.14 5.68 -25.75
N SER A 73 19.86 4.99 -24.86
CA SER A 73 21.28 5.23 -24.60
C SER A 73 22.20 4.88 -25.79
N ASP A 74 21.71 4.09 -26.75
CA ASP A 74 22.44 3.73 -27.96
C ASP A 74 22.22 4.78 -29.05
N LYS A 75 22.90 5.92 -28.90
CA LYS A 75 22.83 7.05 -29.83
C LYS A 75 23.11 6.67 -31.28
N HIS A 76 23.96 5.67 -31.51
CA HIS A 76 24.30 5.22 -32.86
C HIS A 76 23.08 4.61 -33.55
N ASN A 77 22.43 3.64 -32.89
CA ASN A 77 21.26 2.97 -33.44
C ASN A 77 20.04 3.90 -33.51
N VAL A 78 19.86 4.79 -32.53
CA VAL A 78 18.84 5.85 -32.60
C VAL A 78 19.06 6.73 -33.83
N GLY A 79 20.29 7.19 -34.07
CA GLY A 79 20.63 8.01 -35.23
C GLY A 79 20.40 7.29 -36.57
N LEU A 80 20.65 5.98 -36.64
CA LEU A 80 20.36 5.17 -37.83
C LEU A 80 18.86 5.10 -38.13
N LEU A 81 18.03 4.92 -37.10
CA LEU A 81 16.57 4.93 -37.27
C LEU A 81 16.07 6.30 -37.71
N LEU A 82 16.52 7.38 -37.06
CA LEU A 82 16.10 8.75 -37.39
C LEU A 82 16.36 9.10 -38.85
N LYS A 83 17.54 8.75 -39.37
CA LYS A 83 17.90 9.05 -40.77
C LYS A 83 17.01 8.34 -41.80
N ARG A 84 16.30 7.29 -41.41
CA ARG A 84 15.45 6.46 -42.25
C ARG A 84 13.95 6.73 -42.08
N CYS A 85 13.56 7.69 -41.24
CA CYS A 85 12.16 8.01 -40.97
C CYS A 85 11.69 9.26 -41.73
N ASP A 86 10.40 9.31 -42.00
CA ASP A 86 9.73 10.46 -42.64
C ASP A 86 9.19 11.42 -41.58
N VAL A 87 8.77 10.88 -40.43
CA VAL A 87 8.27 11.64 -39.29
C VAL A 87 9.08 11.29 -38.03
N ALA A 88 9.49 12.30 -37.26
CA ALA A 88 10.11 12.11 -35.96
C ALA A 88 9.34 12.85 -34.86
N ILE A 89 8.98 12.13 -33.79
CA ILE A 89 8.21 12.65 -32.65
C ILE A 89 9.10 12.62 -31.41
N TYR A 90 9.39 13.79 -30.85
CA TYR A 90 10.24 13.97 -29.67
C TYR A 90 9.56 14.78 -28.57
N SER A 91 9.70 14.35 -27.33
CA SER A 91 9.26 15.10 -26.15
C SER A 91 10.39 15.98 -25.59
N ILE A 92 10.20 17.30 -25.58
CA ILE A 92 11.08 18.27 -24.92
C ILE A 92 11.04 18.06 -23.39
N LEU A 93 9.94 17.54 -22.86
CA LEU A 93 9.76 17.28 -21.43
C LEU A 93 10.69 16.18 -20.92
N ASP A 94 11.02 15.23 -21.80
CA ASP A 94 11.82 14.06 -21.45
C ASP A 94 13.32 14.37 -21.57
N ASP A 95 13.75 14.96 -22.69
CA ASP A 95 15.15 15.26 -22.98
C ASP A 95 15.30 16.49 -23.91
N PRO A 96 15.39 17.72 -23.36
CA PRO A 96 15.45 18.94 -24.16
C PRO A 96 16.72 19.03 -25.02
N ASP A 97 17.86 18.53 -24.54
CA ASP A 97 19.12 18.52 -25.28
C ASP A 97 19.08 17.48 -26.42
N GLY A 98 18.52 16.30 -26.14
CA GLY A 98 18.31 15.23 -27.11
C GLY A 98 17.45 15.65 -28.29
N VAL A 99 16.44 16.52 -28.10
CA VAL A 99 15.60 17.03 -29.19
C VAL A 99 16.42 17.78 -30.24
N VAL A 100 17.37 18.63 -29.81
CA VAL A 100 18.18 19.43 -30.74
C VAL A 100 19.19 18.56 -31.49
N GLU A 101 19.79 17.56 -30.82
CA GLU A 101 20.68 16.58 -31.45
C GLU A 101 19.92 15.70 -32.46
N ALA A 102 18.74 15.24 -32.08
CA ALA A 102 17.87 14.43 -32.92
C ALA A 102 17.40 15.20 -34.16
N LEU A 103 17.03 16.47 -34.02
CA LEU A 103 16.63 17.33 -35.13
C LEU A 103 17.74 17.44 -36.19
N LYS A 104 18.99 17.66 -35.77
CA LYS A 104 20.14 17.71 -36.68
C LYS A 104 20.35 16.37 -37.38
N THR A 105 20.30 15.27 -36.61
CA THR A 105 20.51 13.92 -37.15
C THR A 105 19.42 13.50 -38.13
N PHE A 106 18.18 13.88 -37.84
CA PHE A 106 17.00 13.65 -38.68
C PHE A 106 17.10 14.45 -39.99
N ASP A 107 17.52 15.71 -39.89
CA ASP A 107 17.75 16.58 -41.04
C ASP A 107 18.81 16.01 -42.00
N ASP A 108 19.92 15.49 -41.46
CA ASP A 108 20.99 14.80 -42.20
C ASP A 108 20.58 13.47 -42.87
N GLY A 109 19.36 12.98 -42.62
CA GLY A 109 18.82 11.72 -43.16
C GLY A 109 18.38 11.76 -44.62
N ASN A 110 17.61 10.76 -45.05
CA ASN A 110 17.23 10.53 -46.45
C ASN A 110 16.55 11.71 -47.16
N SER A 111 16.59 11.75 -48.50
CA SER A 111 16.03 12.83 -49.31
C SER A 111 14.51 12.67 -49.50
N GLY A 112 13.70 13.53 -48.89
CA GLY A 112 12.24 13.52 -48.99
C GLY A 112 11.60 14.59 -48.11
N ASP A 113 10.28 14.76 -48.19
CA ASP A 113 9.53 15.65 -47.31
C ASP A 113 9.47 15.06 -45.90
N LYS A 114 10.17 15.69 -44.96
CA LYS A 114 10.26 15.28 -43.57
C LYS A 114 9.38 16.11 -42.65
N LEU A 115 8.86 15.49 -41.61
CA LEU A 115 8.12 16.16 -40.53
C LEU A 115 8.77 15.89 -39.17
N PHE A 116 9.19 16.95 -38.48
CA PHE A 116 9.67 16.87 -37.11
C PHE A 116 8.64 17.45 -36.14
N ILE A 117 8.10 16.63 -35.24
CA ILE A 117 7.13 17.02 -34.22
C ILE A 117 7.84 17.07 -32.87
N ALA A 118 7.87 18.26 -32.26
CA ALA A 118 8.35 18.44 -30.89
C ALA A 118 7.16 18.64 -29.94
N ILE A 119 7.00 17.73 -28.98
CA ILE A 119 6.03 17.82 -27.89
C ILE A 119 6.65 18.67 -26.78
N SER A 120 6.09 19.85 -26.56
CA SER A 120 6.50 20.83 -25.56
C SER A 120 5.53 20.80 -24.37
N SER A 121 5.18 21.97 -23.82
CA SER A 121 4.11 22.15 -22.84
C SER A 121 3.66 23.61 -22.79
N VAL A 122 2.39 23.83 -22.43
CA VAL A 122 1.85 25.15 -22.06
C VAL A 122 2.59 25.80 -20.88
N LEU A 123 3.41 25.06 -20.14
CA LEU A 123 4.27 25.61 -19.08
C LEU A 123 5.25 26.69 -19.59
N THR A 124 5.55 26.71 -20.89
CA THR A 124 6.32 27.80 -21.54
C THR A 124 5.56 29.14 -21.58
N TRP A 125 4.28 29.13 -21.22
CA TRP A 125 3.41 30.30 -21.10
C TRP A 125 3.18 30.74 -19.65
N ALA A 126 3.75 30.06 -18.65
CA ALA A 126 3.41 30.19 -17.23
C ALA A 126 3.44 31.62 -16.65
N LYS A 127 4.19 32.57 -17.23
CA LYS A 127 4.26 33.97 -16.80
C LYS A 127 3.65 34.94 -17.82
N THR A 128 2.91 34.43 -18.79
CA THR A 128 2.22 35.27 -19.78
C THR A 128 1.08 36.01 -19.08
N PRO A 129 1.03 37.34 -19.17
CA PRO A 129 0.01 38.09 -18.46
C PRO A 129 -1.37 37.86 -19.08
N VAL A 130 -2.36 37.60 -18.22
CA VAL A 130 -3.76 37.69 -18.60
C VAL A 130 -4.11 39.18 -18.79
N PRO A 131 -4.81 39.56 -19.89
CA PRO A 131 -5.23 40.93 -20.09
C PRO A 131 -6.04 41.46 -18.90
N ALA A 132 -5.71 42.67 -18.43
CA ALA A 132 -6.40 43.36 -17.34
C ALA A 132 -6.72 44.81 -17.75
N PRO A 133 -8.00 45.23 -17.81
CA PRO A 133 -9.21 44.43 -17.54
C PRO A 133 -9.40 43.31 -18.58
N ARG A 134 -10.09 42.23 -18.20
CA ARG A 134 -10.43 41.13 -19.13
C ARG A 134 -11.49 41.64 -20.10
N PRO A 135 -11.21 41.73 -21.41
CA PRO A 135 -12.25 42.04 -22.40
C PRO A 135 -13.38 40.99 -22.32
N GLU A 136 -14.62 41.39 -22.58
CA GLU A 136 -15.77 40.47 -22.55
C GLU A 136 -15.62 39.32 -23.57
N ASP A 137 -14.94 39.58 -24.71
CA ASP A 137 -14.69 38.60 -25.77
C ASP A 137 -13.39 37.79 -25.56
N TRP A 138 -12.68 37.97 -24.44
CA TRP A 138 -11.42 37.25 -24.21
C TRP A 138 -11.65 35.85 -23.63
N ASN A 139 -11.56 34.84 -24.49
CA ASN A 139 -11.75 33.44 -24.12
C ASN A 139 -10.45 32.70 -23.74
N GLY A 140 -9.29 33.33 -23.95
CA GLY A 140 -8.00 32.73 -23.63
C GLY A 140 -6.87 33.22 -24.52
N HIS A 141 -5.67 32.75 -24.24
CA HIS A 141 -4.53 32.87 -25.15
C HIS A 141 -4.76 32.00 -26.39
N ARG A 142 -4.32 32.49 -27.55
CA ARG A 142 -4.44 31.79 -28.82
C ARG A 142 -3.06 31.39 -29.35
N GLU A 143 -3.03 30.33 -30.18
CA GLU A 143 -1.79 29.77 -30.71
C GLU A 143 -0.98 30.75 -31.57
N ASP A 144 -1.63 31.69 -32.26
CA ASP A 144 -1.02 32.76 -33.06
C ASP A 144 -0.17 33.74 -32.22
N THR A 145 -0.55 33.95 -30.96
CA THR A 145 0.16 34.83 -30.02
C THR A 145 1.40 34.19 -29.39
N PHE A 146 1.77 32.96 -29.78
CA PHE A 146 2.87 32.24 -29.13
C PHE A 146 4.18 33.03 -29.04
N LYS A 147 4.52 33.87 -30.01
CA LYS A 147 5.76 34.66 -30.00
C LYS A 147 5.87 35.60 -28.78
N THR A 148 4.75 36.10 -28.26
CA THR A 148 4.72 37.06 -27.14
C THR A 148 4.66 36.38 -25.76
N ARG A 149 4.57 35.03 -25.72
CA ARG A 149 4.51 34.24 -24.48
C ARG A 149 5.72 34.46 -23.57
N LYS A 150 5.50 34.38 -22.26
CA LYS A 150 6.55 34.49 -21.24
C LYS A 150 6.64 33.20 -20.41
N PRO A 151 7.77 32.47 -20.45
CA PRO A 151 7.96 31.30 -19.62
C PRO A 151 8.40 31.68 -18.20
N ALA A 152 8.14 30.80 -17.23
CA ALA A 152 8.87 30.85 -15.97
C ALA A 152 10.34 30.46 -16.18
N ARG A 153 11.24 30.86 -15.25
CA ARG A 153 12.69 30.59 -15.36
C ARG A 153 13.00 29.11 -15.61
N LYS A 154 12.25 28.21 -14.95
CA LYS A 154 12.36 26.75 -15.09
C LYS A 154 12.10 26.25 -16.52
N TYR A 155 11.25 26.93 -17.28
CA TYR A 155 10.80 26.52 -18.62
C TYR A 155 11.38 27.41 -19.73
N ALA A 156 12.36 28.26 -19.40
CA ALA A 156 13.02 29.12 -20.38
C ALA A 156 13.83 28.31 -21.41
N GLU A 157 14.44 27.21 -20.97
CA GLU A 157 15.14 26.25 -21.82
C GLU A 157 14.19 25.59 -22.83
N TYR A 158 13.01 25.15 -22.38
CA TYR A 158 12.02 24.53 -23.27
C TYR A 158 11.60 25.51 -24.37
N LYS A 159 11.35 26.78 -24.02
CA LYS A 159 11.07 27.83 -25.02
C LYS A 159 12.23 28.03 -26.00
N ALA A 160 13.49 27.92 -25.54
CA ALA A 160 14.65 28.02 -26.40
C ALA A 160 14.72 26.87 -27.41
N VAL A 161 14.47 25.63 -26.96
CA VAL A 161 14.38 24.44 -27.81
C VAL A 161 13.23 24.57 -28.82
N GLU A 162 12.03 24.97 -28.38
CA GLU A 162 10.89 25.25 -29.27
C GLU A 162 11.28 26.23 -30.39
N THR A 163 12.00 27.31 -30.04
CA THR A 163 12.42 28.33 -31.00
C THR A 163 13.43 27.77 -32.00
N GLN A 164 14.36 26.92 -31.56
CA GLN A 164 15.31 26.24 -32.45
C GLN A 164 14.60 25.31 -33.42
N VAL A 165 13.67 24.47 -32.94
CA VAL A 165 12.86 23.58 -33.78
C VAL A 165 12.10 24.38 -34.84
N LEU A 166 11.38 25.44 -34.42
CA LEU A 166 10.62 26.29 -35.35
C LEU A 166 11.50 27.00 -36.39
N SER A 167 12.73 27.36 -36.02
CA SER A 167 13.68 28.03 -36.91
C SER A 167 14.30 27.12 -37.96
N ALA A 168 14.25 25.79 -37.75
CA ALA A 168 14.79 24.80 -38.67
C ALA A 168 13.87 24.53 -39.87
N ARG A 169 12.63 25.03 -39.85
CA ARG A 169 11.66 24.87 -40.94
C ARG A 169 12.22 25.40 -42.27
N ARG A 170 12.23 24.55 -43.30
CA ARG A 170 12.67 24.89 -44.66
C ARG A 170 11.99 23.99 -45.68
N GLU A 171 12.23 24.24 -46.96
CA GLU A 171 11.76 23.35 -48.04
C GLU A 171 12.31 21.93 -47.82
N GLY A 172 11.44 20.92 -47.81
CA GLY A 172 11.76 19.53 -47.48
C GLY A 172 11.81 19.16 -45.99
N LEU A 173 11.77 20.13 -45.05
CA LEU A 173 11.68 19.88 -43.61
C LEU A 173 10.59 20.75 -42.96
N THR A 174 9.46 20.13 -42.67
CA THR A 174 8.39 20.72 -41.88
C THR A 174 8.65 20.46 -40.41
N THR A 175 8.46 21.49 -39.58
CA THR A 175 8.60 21.40 -38.13
C THR A 175 7.30 21.84 -37.46
N LEU A 176 6.82 21.04 -36.52
CA LEU A 176 5.62 21.31 -35.73
C LEU A 176 5.98 21.24 -34.24
N VAL A 177 5.58 22.26 -33.48
CA VAL A 177 5.62 22.22 -32.03
C VAL A 177 4.21 22.05 -31.50
N ILE A 178 3.98 21.00 -30.71
CA ILE A 178 2.70 20.77 -30.03
C ILE A 178 2.91 21.10 -28.55
N ALA A 179 2.17 22.07 -28.03
CA ALA A 179 2.19 22.49 -26.64
C ALA A 179 0.95 21.95 -25.91
N PRO A 180 1.03 20.74 -25.32
CA PRO A 180 -0.06 20.19 -24.54
C PRO A 180 -0.28 20.93 -23.23
N GLY A 181 -1.53 20.89 -22.76
CA GLY A 181 -1.92 21.15 -21.38
C GLY A 181 -1.20 20.25 -20.38
N LEU A 182 -1.49 20.43 -19.09
CA LEU A 182 -1.08 19.48 -18.06
C LEU A 182 -1.68 18.10 -18.37
N ILE A 183 -0.78 17.14 -18.59
CA ILE A 183 -1.17 15.80 -19.03
C ILE A 183 -1.68 15.03 -17.82
N TYR A 184 -2.89 14.47 -17.94
CA TYR A 184 -3.47 13.54 -16.96
C TYR A 184 -3.80 12.20 -17.61
N GLY A 185 -3.98 11.18 -16.75
CA GLY A 185 -4.15 9.80 -17.19
C GLY A 185 -2.81 9.09 -17.42
N GLY A 186 -2.83 7.77 -17.42
CA GLY A 186 -1.61 6.96 -17.46
C GLY A 186 -0.75 7.06 -16.19
N ALA A 187 0.37 6.32 -16.19
CA ALA A 187 1.27 6.23 -15.03
C ALA A 187 2.03 7.54 -14.72
N GLN A 188 2.22 8.43 -15.69
CA GLN A 188 2.99 9.67 -15.57
C GLN A 188 2.11 10.92 -15.45
N SER A 189 0.92 10.78 -14.87
CA SER A 189 -0.03 11.88 -14.70
C SER A 189 0.56 13.02 -13.86
N SER A 190 0.32 14.26 -14.29
CA SER A 190 0.65 15.49 -13.57
C SER A 190 -0.05 15.61 -12.21
N LEU A 191 -1.04 14.75 -11.95
CA LEU A 191 -1.85 14.70 -10.73
C LEU A 191 -1.48 13.54 -9.80
N HIS A 192 -0.41 12.79 -10.10
CA HIS A 192 -0.03 11.59 -9.36
C HIS A 192 0.04 11.81 -7.84
N ALA A 193 0.66 12.90 -7.37
CA ALA A 193 0.79 13.18 -5.94
C ALA A 193 -0.56 13.34 -5.24
N ILE A 194 -1.50 14.08 -5.85
CA ILE A 194 -2.85 14.30 -5.29
C ILE A 194 -3.65 12.99 -5.30
N LEU A 195 -3.61 12.24 -6.41
CA LEU A 195 -4.29 10.94 -6.53
C LEU A 195 -3.75 9.93 -5.52
N ARG A 196 -2.43 9.86 -5.34
CA ARG A 196 -1.76 8.98 -4.38
C ARG A 196 -2.12 9.35 -2.94
N ASN A 197 -2.11 10.64 -2.60
CA ASN A 197 -2.45 11.08 -1.25
C ASN A 197 -3.93 10.82 -0.92
N ALA A 198 -4.84 11.10 -1.86
CA ALA A 198 -6.25 10.76 -1.71
C ALA A 198 -6.47 9.24 -1.56
N TRP A 199 -5.68 8.43 -2.27
CA TRP A 199 -5.72 6.98 -2.14
C TRP A 199 -5.22 6.50 -0.79
N LEU A 200 -4.11 7.04 -0.27
CA LEU A 200 -3.49 6.61 1.00
C LEU A 200 -4.26 7.09 2.24
N HIS A 201 -4.84 8.29 2.15
CA HIS A 201 -5.58 8.93 3.24
C HIS A 201 -7.05 9.17 2.87
N PRO A 202 -7.81 8.11 2.56
CA PRO A 202 -9.19 8.21 2.07
C PRO A 202 -10.18 8.87 3.03
N GLU A 203 -9.89 8.88 4.33
CA GLU A 203 -10.74 9.51 5.36
C GLU A 203 -10.37 10.98 5.62
N GLU A 204 -9.25 11.46 5.05
CA GLU A 204 -8.81 12.85 5.20
C GLU A 204 -9.28 13.71 4.01
N ASP A 205 -9.47 15.00 4.27
CA ASP A 205 -9.81 15.96 3.21
C ASP A 205 -8.62 16.18 2.28
N VAL A 206 -8.89 16.14 0.96
CA VAL A 206 -7.85 16.41 -0.04
C VAL A 206 -7.41 17.87 0.06
N VAL A 207 -6.12 18.08 0.24
CA VAL A 207 -5.52 19.40 0.30
C VAL A 207 -5.48 20.04 -1.08
N VAL A 208 -5.89 21.30 -1.19
CA VAL A 208 -5.73 22.13 -2.39
C VAL A 208 -4.39 22.86 -2.30
N PRO A 209 -3.35 22.45 -3.04
CA PRO A 209 -2.06 23.12 -2.98
C PRO A 209 -2.14 24.43 -3.76
N SER A 210 -2.60 25.52 -3.14
CA SER A 210 -2.71 26.84 -3.79
C SER A 210 -1.87 27.88 -3.04
N LEU A 211 -0.84 28.42 -3.70
CA LEU A 211 -0.06 29.54 -3.17
C LEU A 211 -0.85 30.85 -3.14
N SER A 212 -1.87 30.96 -3.99
CA SER A 212 -2.68 32.17 -4.10
C SER A 212 -3.80 32.20 -3.06
N ASN A 213 -4.14 33.40 -2.58
CA ASN A 213 -5.34 33.64 -1.76
C ASN A 213 -6.65 33.29 -2.50
N GLY A 214 -6.59 32.94 -3.79
CA GLY A 214 -7.72 32.49 -4.60
C GLY A 214 -8.18 31.06 -4.29
N LYS A 215 -7.59 30.38 -3.30
CA LYS A 215 -8.02 29.07 -2.81
C LYS A 215 -8.27 28.05 -3.94
N GLY A 216 -7.34 27.94 -4.89
CA GLY A 216 -7.45 27.01 -6.02
C GLY A 216 -8.41 27.41 -7.14
N ALA A 217 -8.84 28.69 -7.22
CA ALA A 217 -9.66 29.21 -8.33
C ALA A 217 -8.87 29.38 -9.65
N ASN A 218 -7.56 29.11 -9.64
CA ASN A 218 -6.73 29.16 -10.84
C ASN A 218 -7.17 28.08 -11.83
N VAL A 219 -7.21 28.45 -13.11
CA VAL A 219 -7.62 27.54 -14.18
C VAL A 219 -6.44 26.77 -14.73
N LEU A 220 -6.58 25.45 -14.74
CA LEU A 220 -5.57 24.54 -15.24
C LEU A 220 -5.90 24.16 -16.70
N PRO A 221 -5.06 24.51 -17.67
CA PRO A 221 -5.18 23.95 -19.02
C PRO A 221 -4.71 22.50 -18.99
N MET A 222 -5.60 21.55 -19.26
CA MET A 222 -5.32 20.11 -19.13
C MET A 222 -5.59 19.35 -20.43
N ILE A 223 -5.04 18.15 -20.56
CA ILE A 223 -5.38 17.21 -21.63
C ILE A 223 -5.13 15.78 -21.18
N SER A 224 -5.99 14.85 -21.60
CA SER A 224 -5.76 13.43 -21.36
C SER A 224 -4.58 12.92 -22.20
N VAL A 225 -3.78 12.02 -21.65
CA VAL A 225 -2.71 11.32 -22.40
C VAL A 225 -3.26 10.62 -23.65
N TYR A 226 -4.50 10.10 -23.58
CA TYR A 226 -5.16 9.41 -24.68
C TYR A 226 -5.53 10.36 -25.83
N ASP A 227 -6.08 11.52 -25.50
CA ASP A 227 -6.47 12.51 -26.50
C ASP A 227 -5.24 13.20 -27.08
N LEU A 228 -4.23 13.49 -26.25
CA LEU A 228 -2.95 14.01 -26.73
C LEU A 228 -2.28 13.04 -27.72
N ALA A 229 -2.29 11.73 -27.43
CA ALA A 229 -1.75 10.73 -28.34
C ALA A 229 -2.47 10.73 -29.70
N ARG A 230 -3.81 10.87 -29.70
CA ARG A 230 -4.61 10.99 -30.93
C ARG A 230 -4.27 12.27 -31.70
N VAL A 231 -4.14 13.41 -31.02
CA VAL A 231 -3.72 14.68 -31.63
C VAL A 231 -2.38 14.54 -32.32
N VAL A 232 -1.38 13.98 -31.63
CA VAL A 232 -0.02 13.80 -32.16
C VAL A 232 -0.02 12.81 -33.33
N ALA A 233 -0.74 11.70 -33.22
CA ALA A 233 -0.85 10.71 -34.29
C ALA A 233 -1.53 11.29 -35.55
N LYS A 234 -2.62 12.03 -35.39
CA LYS A 234 -3.29 12.72 -36.52
C LYS A 234 -2.39 13.77 -37.15
N ALA A 235 -1.69 14.57 -36.34
CA ALA A 235 -0.74 15.56 -36.84
C ALA A 235 0.49 14.92 -37.54
N ALA A 236 0.88 13.70 -37.16
CA ALA A 236 1.95 12.96 -37.82
C ALA A 236 1.55 12.45 -39.22
N VAL A 237 0.28 12.09 -39.42
CA VAL A 237 -0.23 11.61 -40.71
C VAL A 237 -0.69 12.75 -41.62
N ALA A 238 -1.36 13.74 -41.04
CA ALA A 238 -1.88 14.92 -41.72
C ALA A 238 -1.39 16.17 -40.99
N ALA A 239 -0.23 16.67 -41.41
CA ALA A 239 0.41 17.82 -40.78
C ALA A 239 -0.49 19.07 -40.88
N PRO A 240 -0.77 19.77 -39.77
CA PRO A 240 -1.50 21.03 -39.81
C PRO A 240 -0.67 22.11 -40.54
N SER A 241 -1.35 23.13 -41.07
CA SER A 241 -0.69 24.25 -41.76
C SER A 241 0.13 25.15 -40.83
N THR A 242 -0.22 25.16 -39.54
CA THR A 242 0.47 25.92 -38.49
C THR A 242 1.75 25.21 -38.03
N SER A 243 2.72 25.98 -37.55
CA SER A 243 3.96 25.43 -36.98
C SER A 243 3.92 25.27 -35.45
N TYR A 244 2.90 25.83 -34.80
CA TYR A 244 2.71 25.77 -33.35
C TYR A 244 1.25 25.45 -33.07
N LEU A 245 1.00 24.39 -32.32
CA LEU A 245 -0.33 23.86 -31.98
C LEU A 245 -0.47 23.81 -30.47
N ILE A 246 -1.59 24.29 -29.92
CA ILE A 246 -1.91 24.15 -28.49
C ILE A 246 -2.94 23.03 -28.33
N ALA A 247 -2.62 22.01 -27.52
CA ALA A 247 -3.49 20.86 -27.30
C ALA A 247 -4.04 20.85 -25.86
N VAL A 248 -5.27 21.31 -25.68
CA VAL A 248 -5.99 21.35 -24.38
C VAL A 248 -7.41 20.83 -24.56
N ASP A 249 -8.00 20.32 -23.47
CA ASP A 249 -9.43 20.01 -23.39
C ASP A 249 -10.30 21.28 -23.26
N LYS A 250 -11.62 21.13 -23.41
CA LYS A 250 -12.57 22.24 -23.43
C LYS A 250 -13.17 22.54 -22.04
N SER A 251 -12.63 21.96 -20.98
CA SER A 251 -13.27 21.93 -19.66
C SER A 251 -13.04 23.18 -18.81
N HIS A 252 -11.94 23.90 -19.04
CA HIS A 252 -11.52 25.09 -18.28
C HIS A 252 -11.60 24.90 -16.75
N THR A 253 -11.28 23.71 -16.25
CA THR A 253 -11.43 23.35 -14.83
C THR A 253 -10.47 24.10 -13.92
N SER A 254 -10.94 24.44 -12.72
CA SER A 254 -10.07 25.01 -11.68
C SER A 254 -9.32 23.92 -10.91
N LEU A 255 -8.21 24.27 -10.27
CA LEU A 255 -7.49 23.35 -9.37
C LEU A 255 -8.41 22.82 -8.26
N ARG A 256 -9.31 23.66 -7.73
CA ARG A 256 -10.31 23.24 -6.74
C ARG A 256 -11.25 22.17 -7.27
N ASP A 257 -11.76 22.34 -8.49
CA ASP A 257 -12.69 21.37 -9.08
C ASP A 257 -12.00 20.02 -9.28
N VAL A 258 -10.73 20.04 -9.71
CA VAL A 258 -9.89 18.84 -9.83
C VAL A 258 -9.73 18.14 -8.47
N CYS A 259 -9.34 18.87 -7.43
CA CYS A 259 -9.17 18.30 -6.08
C CYS A 259 -10.49 17.75 -5.53
N SER A 260 -11.62 18.45 -5.75
CA SER A 260 -12.94 18.00 -5.33
C SER A 260 -13.40 16.75 -6.06
N ALA A 261 -13.17 16.67 -7.38
CA ALA A 261 -13.51 15.50 -8.17
C ALA A 261 -12.70 14.27 -7.72
N ILE A 262 -11.39 14.44 -7.48
CA ILE A 262 -10.52 13.39 -6.95
C ILE A 262 -11.00 12.96 -5.56
N SER A 263 -11.27 13.92 -4.66
CA SER A 263 -11.72 13.63 -3.31
C SER A 263 -13.02 12.82 -3.30
N LYS A 264 -14.02 13.20 -4.10
CA LYS A 264 -15.30 12.48 -4.20
C LYS A 264 -15.15 11.05 -4.73
N THR A 265 -14.13 10.81 -5.56
CA THR A 265 -13.94 9.52 -6.22
C THR A 265 -13.04 8.59 -5.40
N LEU A 266 -11.98 9.11 -4.79
CA LEU A 266 -10.95 8.30 -4.12
C LEU A 266 -10.91 8.44 -2.60
N GLY A 267 -11.48 9.50 -2.03
CA GLY A 267 -11.43 9.81 -0.60
C GLY A 267 -12.76 10.28 -0.03
N SER A 268 -12.71 11.19 0.93
CA SER A 268 -13.86 11.60 1.75
C SER A 268 -14.91 12.44 1.02
N GLY A 269 -14.57 12.99 -0.15
CA GLY A 269 -15.34 14.03 -0.83
C GLY A 269 -15.07 15.45 -0.32
N GLY A 270 -14.42 15.59 0.84
CA GLY A 270 -14.03 16.86 1.44
C GLY A 270 -12.72 17.40 0.87
N VAL A 271 -12.57 18.73 0.95
CA VAL A 271 -11.42 19.46 0.40
C VAL A 271 -10.99 20.52 1.40
N ARG A 272 -9.70 20.59 1.68
CA ARG A 272 -9.13 21.53 2.66
C ARG A 272 -8.24 22.57 2.01
N ASP A 273 -8.42 23.82 2.45
CA ASP A 273 -7.53 24.93 2.13
C ASP A 273 -6.31 24.94 3.05
N VAL A 274 -5.17 25.31 2.49
CA VAL A 274 -3.93 25.59 3.23
C VAL A 274 -3.61 27.07 3.17
N ASP A 275 -2.89 27.56 4.16
CA ASP A 275 -2.33 28.90 4.07
C ASP A 275 -1.11 28.93 3.13
N ALA A 276 -0.61 30.13 2.83
CA ALA A 276 0.50 30.29 1.90
C ALA A 276 1.81 29.63 2.41
N ALA A 277 2.06 29.62 3.72
CA ALA A 277 3.29 29.05 4.27
C ALA A 277 3.28 27.52 4.20
N GLU A 278 2.15 26.91 4.57
CA GLU A 278 1.91 25.47 4.44
C GLU A 278 1.94 25.03 2.97
N ALA A 279 1.34 25.81 2.07
CA ALA A 279 1.40 25.56 0.63
C ALA A 279 2.84 25.64 0.09
N GLU A 280 3.63 26.63 0.52
CA GLU A 280 5.04 26.75 0.13
C GLU A 280 5.87 25.56 0.60
N GLU A 281 5.72 25.14 1.87
CA GLU A 281 6.41 23.98 2.41
C GLU A 281 6.05 22.71 1.64
N MET A 282 4.76 22.48 1.39
CA MET A 282 4.27 21.35 0.62
C MET A 282 4.87 21.31 -0.79
N LEU A 283 4.92 22.44 -1.49
CA LEU A 283 5.48 22.52 -2.85
C LEU A 283 7.00 22.39 -2.89
N VAL A 284 7.70 22.69 -1.78
CA VAL A 284 9.14 22.46 -1.63
C VAL A 284 9.43 20.98 -1.45
N LEU A 285 8.63 20.29 -0.64
CA LEU A 285 8.73 18.84 -0.42
C LEU A 285 8.33 18.07 -1.69
N GLU A 286 7.18 18.41 -2.27
CA GLU A 286 6.60 17.75 -3.44
C GLU A 286 6.68 18.66 -4.68
N LYS A 287 7.91 18.79 -5.22
CA LYS A 287 8.22 19.63 -6.38
C LYS A 287 7.39 19.29 -7.62
N SER A 288 6.84 18.08 -7.68
CA SER A 288 5.97 17.62 -8.75
C SER A 288 4.63 18.36 -8.78
N MET A 289 4.23 19.10 -7.74
CA MET A 289 2.97 19.85 -7.73
C MET A 289 3.12 21.32 -8.15
N ALA A 290 4.34 21.81 -8.40
CA ALA A 290 4.58 23.23 -8.70
C ALA A 290 3.86 23.72 -9.98
N HIS A 291 3.60 22.84 -10.95
CA HIS A 291 2.85 23.19 -12.16
C HIS A 291 1.35 23.41 -11.93
N LEU A 292 0.82 22.98 -10.78
CA LEU A 292 -0.59 23.17 -10.42
C LEU A 292 -0.90 24.63 -10.02
N GLN A 293 0.12 25.49 -9.95
CA GLN A 293 -0.04 26.93 -9.71
C GLN A 293 -0.33 27.73 -10.99
N LEU A 294 -0.47 27.06 -12.13
CA LEU A 294 -0.82 27.71 -13.39
C LEU A 294 -2.21 28.34 -13.31
N ASP A 295 -2.33 29.56 -13.82
CA ASP A 295 -3.61 30.22 -14.09
C ASP A 295 -3.62 30.68 -15.55
N LEU A 296 -3.98 29.77 -16.45
CA LEU A 296 -3.98 30.02 -17.89
C LEU A 296 -5.27 29.49 -18.52
N ARG A 297 -5.76 30.25 -19.50
CA ARG A 297 -6.86 29.84 -20.37
C ARG A 297 -6.38 29.90 -21.80
N PHE A 298 -6.75 28.90 -22.60
CA PHE A 298 -6.46 28.87 -24.03
C PHE A 298 -7.76 28.77 -24.80
N ASP A 299 -7.84 29.52 -25.89
CA ASP A 299 -8.94 29.46 -26.83
C ASP A 299 -8.45 28.72 -28.07
N THR A 300 -8.95 27.50 -28.26
CA THR A 300 -8.63 26.63 -29.41
C THR A 300 -9.66 26.71 -30.53
N SER A 301 -10.73 27.51 -30.37
CA SER A 301 -11.81 27.60 -31.34
C SER A 301 -11.35 28.15 -32.69
N GLY A 302 -11.68 27.43 -33.77
CA GLY A 302 -11.27 27.75 -35.13
C GLY A 302 -9.76 27.65 -35.38
N GLY A 303 -9.01 27.05 -34.46
CA GLY A 303 -7.57 26.84 -34.56
C GLY A 303 -7.19 25.54 -35.27
N ALA A 304 -5.89 25.25 -35.31
CA ALA A 304 -5.39 24.02 -35.94
C ALA A 304 -5.88 22.72 -35.26
N MET A 305 -6.32 22.79 -34.00
CA MET A 305 -6.96 21.66 -33.30
C MET A 305 -8.31 21.28 -33.92
N ASP A 306 -9.16 22.25 -34.28
CA ASP A 306 -10.47 21.98 -34.88
C ASP A 306 -10.34 21.46 -36.31
N ALA A 307 -9.24 21.80 -37.00
CA ALA A 307 -8.91 21.27 -38.33
C ALA A 307 -8.46 19.80 -38.28
N LEU A 308 -7.97 19.32 -37.14
CA LEU A 308 -7.66 17.92 -36.93
C LEU A 308 -8.96 17.23 -36.49
N GLU A 309 -9.57 16.44 -37.37
CA GLU A 309 -10.78 15.64 -37.07
C GLU A 309 -10.47 14.55 -36.03
N ILE A 310 -10.40 14.96 -34.75
CA ILE A 310 -10.01 14.13 -33.61
C ILE A 310 -11.27 13.48 -33.02
N GLU A 311 -11.22 12.17 -32.87
CA GLU A 311 -12.18 11.44 -32.05
C GLU A 311 -11.80 11.61 -30.58
N TRP A 312 -12.53 12.43 -29.83
CA TRP A 312 -12.23 12.69 -28.43
C TRP A 312 -12.70 11.56 -27.50
N THR A 313 -11.88 11.26 -26.50
CA THR A 313 -12.21 10.36 -25.39
C THR A 313 -12.66 11.14 -24.16
N HIS A 314 -11.99 12.28 -23.88
CA HIS A 314 -12.22 13.12 -22.70
C HIS A 314 -12.35 14.60 -23.07
N GLU A 315 -13.18 14.94 -24.07
CA GLU A 315 -13.37 16.33 -24.54
C GLU A 315 -13.81 17.29 -23.42
N LEU A 316 -14.71 16.81 -22.55
CA LEU A 316 -15.23 17.53 -21.38
C LEU A 316 -14.24 17.54 -20.20
N GLY A 317 -13.01 17.04 -20.40
CA GLY A 317 -11.90 17.07 -19.46
C GLY A 317 -11.99 16.07 -18.31
N LEU A 318 -11.11 16.29 -17.33
CA LEU A 318 -10.88 15.38 -16.20
C LEU A 318 -12.11 15.21 -15.31
N VAL A 319 -12.74 16.31 -14.90
CA VAL A 319 -13.81 16.29 -13.88
C VAL A 319 -15.02 15.47 -14.36
N ALA A 320 -15.44 15.65 -15.61
CA ALA A 320 -16.53 14.89 -16.20
C ALA A 320 -16.21 13.38 -16.34
N ASN A 321 -14.93 13.03 -16.41
CA ASN A 321 -14.47 11.66 -16.68
C ASN A 321 -13.72 11.03 -15.50
N ILE A 322 -13.84 11.59 -14.30
CA ILE A 322 -12.98 11.26 -13.15
C ILE A 322 -13.05 9.77 -12.77
N ALA A 323 -14.22 9.14 -12.89
CA ALA A 323 -14.38 7.71 -12.61
C ALA A 323 -13.51 6.82 -13.53
N ARG A 324 -13.53 7.10 -14.84
CA ARG A 324 -12.69 6.37 -15.82
C ARG A 324 -11.20 6.64 -15.58
N VAL A 325 -10.85 7.87 -15.24
CA VAL A 325 -9.45 8.25 -14.94
C VAL A 325 -8.96 7.60 -13.65
N ALA A 326 -9.83 7.47 -12.63
CA ALA A 326 -9.51 6.74 -11.40
C ALA A 326 -9.29 5.25 -11.68
N ASP A 327 -10.17 4.61 -12.45
CA ASP A 327 -10.01 3.21 -12.86
C ASP A 327 -8.72 2.98 -13.66
N ASP A 328 -8.40 3.91 -14.56
CA ASP A 328 -7.16 3.89 -15.32
C ASP A 328 -5.93 4.07 -14.42
N TYR A 329 -6.00 4.98 -13.45
CA TYR A 329 -4.94 5.18 -12.48
C TYR A 329 -4.68 3.94 -11.63
N ILE A 330 -5.74 3.28 -11.13
CA ILE A 330 -5.66 2.02 -10.38
C ILE A 330 -4.93 0.95 -11.22
N LYS A 331 -5.29 0.81 -12.50
CA LYS A 331 -4.64 -0.14 -13.41
C LYS A 331 -3.18 0.22 -13.70
N CYS A 332 -2.89 1.49 -13.99
CA CYS A 332 -1.56 1.96 -14.33
C CYS A 332 -0.57 1.83 -13.16
N MET A 333 -1.06 2.02 -11.93
CA MET A 333 -0.25 1.90 -10.71
C MET A 333 -0.22 0.46 -10.16
N ASP A 334 -0.86 -0.50 -10.84
CA ASP A 334 -1.01 -1.90 -10.41
C ASP A 334 -1.55 -2.02 -8.98
N LEU A 335 -2.53 -1.16 -8.64
CA LEU A 335 -3.19 -1.19 -7.34
C LEU A 335 -4.12 -2.40 -7.31
N ARG A 336 -3.87 -3.27 -6.34
CA ARG A 336 -4.53 -4.56 -6.17
C ARG A 336 -5.18 -4.62 -4.79
N PRO A 337 -6.36 -4.00 -4.62
CA PRO A 337 -7.06 -4.01 -3.36
C PRO A 337 -7.53 -5.41 -2.98
N LEU A 338 -7.30 -5.79 -1.73
CA LEU A 338 -7.67 -7.08 -1.18
C LEU A 338 -8.92 -6.92 -0.31
N ARG A 339 -10.01 -7.59 -0.70
CA ARG A 339 -11.30 -7.59 0.00
C ARG A 339 -11.54 -9.02 0.47
N ALA A 340 -11.05 -9.31 1.67
CA ALA A 340 -11.05 -10.65 2.24
C ALA A 340 -12.20 -10.83 3.23
N VAL A 341 -12.85 -11.98 3.16
CA VAL A 341 -13.82 -12.45 4.15
C VAL A 341 -13.28 -13.71 4.79
N VAL A 342 -13.28 -13.77 6.12
CA VAL A 342 -12.84 -14.96 6.88
C VAL A 342 -14.02 -15.51 7.68
N LEU A 343 -14.47 -16.70 7.29
CA LEU A 343 -15.58 -17.41 7.91
C LEU A 343 -15.08 -18.61 8.71
N GLY A 344 -15.89 -19.05 9.66
CA GLY A 344 -15.61 -20.25 10.44
C GLY A 344 -16.43 -20.35 11.72
N PRO A 345 -16.53 -21.55 12.31
CA PRO A 345 -17.29 -21.77 13.52
C PRO A 345 -16.70 -20.98 14.71
N PRO A 346 -17.43 -20.85 15.83
CA PRO A 346 -16.87 -20.26 17.06
C PRO A 346 -15.60 -21.02 17.50
N GLN A 347 -14.63 -20.28 18.07
CA GLN A 347 -13.34 -20.81 18.57
C GLN A 347 -12.38 -21.44 17.54
N VAL A 348 -12.66 -21.34 16.23
CA VAL A 348 -11.75 -21.86 15.20
C VAL A 348 -10.47 -21.02 15.01
N GLY A 349 -10.48 -19.74 15.40
CA GLY A 349 -9.33 -18.83 15.20
C GLY A 349 -9.51 -17.82 14.07
N LYS A 350 -10.70 -17.71 13.47
CA LYS A 350 -11.00 -16.75 12.38
C LYS A 350 -10.64 -15.30 12.69
N SER A 351 -10.86 -14.84 13.93
CA SER A 351 -10.57 -13.45 14.30
C SER A 351 -9.07 -13.18 14.45
N HIS A 352 -8.31 -14.17 14.90
CA HIS A 352 -6.83 -14.11 14.90
C HIS A 352 -6.29 -14.05 13.47
N LEU A 353 -6.82 -14.89 12.58
CA LEU A 353 -6.44 -14.86 11.16
C LEU A 353 -6.81 -13.52 10.52
N SER A 354 -8.02 -13.00 10.79
CA SER A 354 -8.50 -11.72 10.24
C SER A 354 -7.60 -10.56 10.66
N ALA A 355 -7.25 -10.48 11.95
CA ALA A 355 -6.33 -9.48 12.47
C ALA A 355 -4.91 -9.63 11.87
N PHE A 356 -4.43 -10.85 11.71
CA PHE A 356 -3.14 -11.14 11.07
C PHE A 356 -3.10 -10.68 9.61
N LEU A 357 -4.13 -11.00 8.83
CA LEU A 357 -4.25 -10.58 7.43
C LEU A 357 -4.36 -9.05 7.31
N ALA A 358 -5.17 -8.42 8.16
CA ALA A 358 -5.34 -6.97 8.19
C ALA A 358 -4.00 -6.26 8.47
N LYS A 359 -3.22 -6.75 9.44
CA LYS A 359 -1.88 -6.21 9.72
C LYS A 359 -0.89 -6.47 8.59
N THR A 360 -0.91 -7.67 8.01
CA THR A 360 0.05 -8.08 6.95
C THR A 360 -0.12 -7.29 5.66
N TYR A 361 -1.36 -6.97 5.31
CA TYR A 361 -1.71 -6.28 4.06
C TYR A 361 -2.10 -4.81 4.24
N TYR A 362 -1.96 -4.26 5.47
CA TYR A 362 -2.29 -2.86 5.80
C TYR A 362 -3.75 -2.51 5.47
N LEU A 363 -4.67 -3.38 5.90
CA LEU A 363 -6.10 -3.25 5.63
C LEU A 363 -6.88 -3.03 6.93
N PRO A 364 -8.05 -2.38 6.87
CA PRO A 364 -8.95 -2.29 8.01
C PRO A 364 -9.46 -3.69 8.42
N HIS A 365 -9.34 -4.01 9.71
CA HIS A 365 -9.96 -5.20 10.32
C HIS A 365 -11.39 -4.86 10.74
N LEU A 366 -12.34 -5.37 9.96
CA LEU A 366 -13.77 -5.10 10.17
C LEU A 366 -14.38 -6.15 11.08
N THR A 367 -14.74 -5.73 12.28
CA THR A 367 -15.54 -6.48 13.26
C THR A 367 -16.76 -5.62 13.63
N PRO A 368 -17.86 -6.20 14.13
CA PRO A 368 -18.99 -5.40 14.62
C PRO A 368 -18.56 -4.30 15.60
N SER A 369 -17.61 -4.61 16.49
CA SER A 369 -17.06 -3.68 17.47
C SER A 369 -16.22 -2.56 16.87
N SER A 370 -15.31 -2.88 15.94
CA SER A 370 -14.47 -1.85 15.30
C SER A 370 -15.30 -0.91 14.45
N VAL A 371 -16.27 -1.44 13.70
CA VAL A 371 -17.15 -0.63 12.86
C VAL A 371 -18.12 0.22 13.68
N ALA A 372 -18.68 -0.32 14.77
CA ALA A 372 -19.53 0.47 15.68
C ALA A 372 -18.74 1.60 16.34
N ALA A 373 -17.50 1.33 16.77
CA ALA A 373 -16.64 2.36 17.34
C ALA A 373 -16.38 3.49 16.34
N ASP A 374 -16.08 3.13 15.09
CA ASP A 374 -15.85 4.08 14.01
C ASP A 374 -17.08 4.98 13.73
N LEU A 375 -18.26 4.38 13.54
CA LEU A 375 -19.53 5.11 13.36
C LEU A 375 -19.81 6.08 14.51
N LEU A 376 -19.52 5.68 15.75
CA LEU A 376 -19.73 6.51 16.93
C LEU A 376 -18.75 7.68 17.01
N THR A 377 -17.59 7.59 16.37
CA THR A 377 -16.57 8.65 16.31
C THR A 377 -16.67 9.55 15.08
N THR A 378 -17.35 9.11 14.02
CA THR A 378 -17.56 9.91 12.82
C THR A 378 -18.32 11.20 13.14
N ALA A 379 -17.72 12.36 12.85
CA ALA A 379 -18.29 13.67 13.14
C ALA A 379 -19.32 14.10 12.09
N ASN A 380 -19.00 13.91 10.81
CA ASN A 380 -19.83 14.30 9.67
C ASN A 380 -20.50 13.05 9.08
N LEU A 381 -21.71 12.75 9.55
CA LEU A 381 -22.52 11.65 9.03
C LEU A 381 -23.67 12.21 8.20
N ASP A 382 -24.02 11.52 7.12
CA ASP A 382 -25.22 11.82 6.36
C ASP A 382 -26.47 11.68 7.24
N ASP A 383 -27.51 12.47 6.97
CA ASP A 383 -28.73 12.51 7.78
C ASP A 383 -29.37 11.12 8.00
N HIS A 384 -29.29 10.24 7.01
CA HIS A 384 -29.82 8.88 7.10
C HIS A 384 -29.03 7.98 8.07
N LEU A 385 -27.74 8.25 8.30
CA LEU A 385 -26.86 7.48 9.19
C LEU A 385 -26.91 7.96 10.64
N VAL A 386 -27.44 9.16 10.90
CA VAL A 386 -27.63 9.68 12.27
C VAL A 386 -28.58 8.76 13.06
N GLY A 387 -29.64 8.26 12.41
CA GLY A 387 -30.56 7.28 13.01
C GLY A 387 -29.85 5.98 13.38
N LEU A 388 -29.07 5.43 12.45
CA LEU A 388 -28.27 4.22 12.68
C LEU A 388 -27.30 4.39 13.85
N ARG A 389 -26.60 5.53 13.93
CA ARG A 389 -25.68 5.84 15.03
C ARG A 389 -26.39 5.82 16.38
N GLU A 390 -27.56 6.46 16.50
CA GLU A 390 -28.30 6.48 17.76
C GLU A 390 -28.86 5.10 18.14
N GLU A 391 -29.27 4.27 17.18
CA GLU A 391 -29.64 2.88 17.46
C GLU A 391 -28.43 2.07 17.95
N VAL A 392 -27.29 2.12 17.26
CA VAL A 392 -26.06 1.39 17.65
C VAL A 392 -25.57 1.83 19.02
N LYS A 393 -25.69 3.12 19.35
CA LYS A 393 -25.31 3.69 20.65
C LYS A 393 -26.09 3.08 21.82
N LYS A 394 -27.35 2.66 21.62
CA LYS A 394 -28.14 1.94 22.64
C LYS A 394 -27.51 0.60 23.03
N PHE A 395 -26.78 -0.03 22.10
CA PHE A 395 -26.15 -1.33 22.26
C PHE A 395 -24.63 -1.27 22.49
N ARG A 396 -24.04 -0.08 22.65
CA ARG A 396 -22.57 0.12 22.72
C ARG A 396 -21.85 -0.81 23.72
N LEU A 397 -22.47 -1.13 24.85
CA LEU A 397 -21.90 -2.00 25.89
C LEU A 397 -22.11 -3.50 25.61
N ASN A 398 -23.08 -3.86 24.77
CA ASN A 398 -23.46 -5.24 24.44
C ASN A 398 -23.77 -5.38 22.94
N LEU A 399 -22.77 -5.11 22.08
CA LEU A 399 -22.93 -5.20 20.63
C LEU A 399 -23.30 -6.60 20.12
N LYS A 400 -23.09 -7.64 20.95
CA LYS A 400 -23.53 -9.01 20.68
C LYS A 400 -25.05 -9.16 20.55
N ASP A 401 -25.81 -8.27 21.19
CA ASP A 401 -27.28 -8.29 21.19
C ASP A 401 -27.86 -7.40 20.07
N LEU A 402 -27.00 -6.85 19.20
CA LEU A 402 -27.42 -6.00 18.09
C LEU A 402 -28.26 -6.82 17.10
N PRO A 403 -29.48 -6.38 16.75
CA PRO A 403 -30.31 -7.05 15.75
C PRO A 403 -29.57 -7.20 14.41
N GLU A 404 -29.75 -8.35 13.75
CA GLU A 404 -29.05 -8.69 12.50
C GLU A 404 -29.25 -7.64 11.40
N ALA A 405 -30.44 -7.05 11.29
CA ALA A 405 -30.72 -5.99 10.33
C ALA A 405 -29.84 -4.74 10.57
N LEU A 406 -29.72 -4.30 11.82
CA LEU A 406 -28.88 -3.15 12.20
C LEU A 406 -27.39 -3.47 12.04
N LEU A 407 -26.98 -4.70 12.39
CA LEU A 407 -25.59 -5.14 12.15
C LEU A 407 -25.24 -5.12 10.66
N THR A 408 -26.17 -5.60 9.83
CA THR A 408 -25.99 -5.64 8.37
C THR A 408 -25.90 -4.23 7.80
N GLU A 409 -26.73 -3.30 8.26
CA GLU A 409 -26.68 -1.89 7.86
C GLU A 409 -25.36 -1.22 8.31
N LEU A 410 -24.92 -1.47 9.55
CA LEU A 410 -23.66 -0.99 10.10
C LEU A 410 -22.45 -1.44 9.27
N ILE A 411 -22.37 -2.73 8.94
CA ILE A 411 -21.26 -3.25 8.13
C ILE A 411 -21.37 -2.74 6.69
N ARG A 412 -22.57 -2.68 6.10
CA ARG A 412 -22.77 -2.14 4.75
C ARG A 412 -22.28 -0.71 4.65
N TRP A 413 -22.61 0.16 5.62
CA TRP A 413 -22.11 1.52 5.68
C TRP A 413 -20.58 1.58 5.61
N LYS A 414 -19.88 0.77 6.42
CA LYS A 414 -18.41 0.79 6.40
C LYS A 414 -17.83 0.21 5.11
N LEU A 415 -18.46 -0.82 4.53
CA LEU A 415 -18.04 -1.36 3.24
C LEU A 415 -18.18 -0.34 2.10
N THR A 416 -19.13 0.61 2.20
CA THR A 416 -19.26 1.71 1.25
C THR A 416 -18.26 2.85 1.45
N SER A 417 -17.46 2.82 2.53
CA SER A 417 -16.47 3.86 2.78
C SER A 417 -15.33 3.80 1.75
N PRO A 418 -14.67 4.94 1.44
CA PRO A 418 -13.63 4.98 0.42
C PRO A 418 -12.45 4.05 0.73
N VAL A 419 -12.09 3.86 2.01
CA VAL A 419 -11.05 2.91 2.44
C VAL A 419 -11.39 1.49 2.01
N CYS A 420 -12.59 1.01 2.35
CA CYS A 420 -12.99 -0.35 2.07
C CYS A 420 -13.22 -0.60 0.59
N ARG A 421 -13.79 0.40 -0.11
CA ARG A 421 -14.06 0.33 -1.55
C ARG A 421 -12.78 0.34 -2.37
N ASN A 422 -11.85 1.24 -2.05
CA ASN A 422 -10.69 1.52 -2.88
C ASN A 422 -9.48 0.68 -2.46
N GLN A 423 -9.14 0.61 -1.17
CA GLN A 423 -7.98 -0.14 -0.67
C GLN A 423 -8.32 -1.60 -0.32
N GLY A 424 -9.54 -1.85 0.13
CA GLY A 424 -10.01 -3.17 0.54
C GLY A 424 -10.17 -3.30 2.05
N TYR A 425 -10.40 -4.52 2.52
CA TYR A 425 -10.76 -4.81 3.91
C TYR A 425 -10.56 -6.28 4.26
N VAL A 426 -10.54 -6.58 5.57
CA VAL A 426 -10.69 -7.94 6.08
C VAL A 426 -11.92 -8.01 6.98
N LEU A 427 -12.96 -8.71 6.54
CA LEU A 427 -14.21 -8.88 7.26
C LEU A 427 -14.20 -10.17 8.10
N ASP A 428 -14.35 -10.01 9.40
CA ASP A 428 -14.21 -11.07 10.40
C ASP A 428 -15.57 -11.71 10.72
N GLY A 429 -15.74 -12.97 10.32
CA GLY A 429 -16.86 -13.81 10.73
C GLY A 429 -18.23 -13.42 10.18
N LEU A 430 -18.29 -12.50 9.22
CA LEU A 430 -19.49 -12.09 8.50
C LEU A 430 -19.27 -12.25 6.99
N PRO A 431 -20.31 -12.56 6.20
CA PRO A 431 -21.70 -12.82 6.60
C PRO A 431 -21.90 -14.20 7.27
N VAL A 432 -22.95 -14.35 8.08
CA VAL A 432 -23.36 -15.64 8.69
C VAL A 432 -24.46 -16.37 7.95
N SER A 433 -25.10 -15.73 6.96
CA SER A 433 -26.18 -16.32 6.15
C SER A 433 -26.14 -15.77 4.72
N VAL A 434 -26.72 -16.50 3.75
CA VAL A 434 -26.82 -16.02 2.36
C VAL A 434 -27.68 -14.76 2.26
N GLU A 435 -28.73 -14.63 3.07
CA GLU A 435 -29.56 -13.43 3.11
C GLU A 435 -28.76 -12.21 3.55
N GLN A 436 -27.93 -12.38 4.59
CA GLN A 436 -27.02 -11.32 5.03
C GLN A 436 -25.96 -11.02 3.97
N ALA A 437 -25.39 -12.04 3.31
CA ALA A 437 -24.42 -11.84 2.23
C ALA A 437 -25.00 -11.00 1.08
N ARG A 438 -26.23 -11.34 0.66
CA ARG A 438 -26.97 -10.55 -0.33
C ARG A 438 -27.22 -9.15 0.17
N ALA A 439 -27.62 -8.97 1.42
CA ALA A 439 -27.81 -7.64 1.96
C ALA A 439 -26.48 -6.83 2.00
N LEU A 440 -25.35 -7.41 2.39
CA LEU A 440 -24.09 -6.68 2.47
C LEU A 440 -23.57 -6.27 1.10
N TYR A 441 -23.66 -7.17 0.12
CA TYR A 441 -22.99 -6.98 -1.16
C TYR A 441 -23.93 -6.49 -2.25
N PHE A 442 -25.21 -6.87 -2.29
CA PHE A 442 -26.07 -6.52 -3.41
C PHE A 442 -26.23 -5.00 -3.56
N VAL A 443 -25.65 -4.47 -4.64
CA VAL A 443 -25.90 -3.12 -5.11
C VAL A 443 -27.03 -3.23 -6.13
N ALA A 444 -28.21 -2.69 -5.80
CA ALA A 444 -29.23 -2.52 -6.82
C ALA A 444 -28.63 -1.67 -7.94
N PRO A 445 -28.77 -2.03 -9.23
CA PRO A 445 -28.35 -1.15 -10.31
C PRO A 445 -29.04 0.20 -10.08
N SER A 446 -28.27 1.24 -9.78
CA SER A 446 -28.85 2.55 -9.60
C SER A 446 -29.51 2.91 -10.93
N ALA A 447 -30.76 3.34 -10.86
CA ALA A 447 -31.34 4.13 -11.94
C ALA A 447 -30.48 5.38 -12.07
N ALA A 448 -29.48 5.32 -12.95
CA ALA A 448 -28.73 6.50 -13.33
C ALA A 448 -29.70 7.48 -14.01
N SER A 449 -29.71 8.70 -13.47
CA SER A 449 -30.17 9.95 -14.07
C SER A 449 -31.63 10.07 -14.51
N SER A 450 -32.48 10.63 -13.64
CA SER A 450 -33.57 11.51 -14.09
C SER A 450 -33.93 12.65 -13.11
N ASP A 451 -33.06 12.98 -12.15
CA ASP A 451 -33.27 14.14 -11.28
C ASP A 451 -32.27 15.24 -11.66
N ASP A 452 -32.51 15.86 -12.82
CA ASP A 452 -32.01 17.21 -13.11
C ASP A 452 -33.05 17.95 -13.98
N GLU A 453 -34.24 18.17 -13.42
CA GLU A 453 -35.17 19.16 -13.98
C GLU A 453 -34.73 20.57 -13.55
N SER A 454 -34.00 21.20 -14.45
CA SER A 454 -33.85 22.64 -14.52
C SER A 454 -35.22 23.31 -14.68
N LYS A 455 -35.66 24.01 -13.63
CA LYS A 455 -36.74 24.99 -13.72
C LYS A 455 -36.28 26.18 -14.55
N HIS A 456 -36.77 26.28 -15.78
CA HIS A 456 -36.97 27.57 -16.45
C HIS A 456 -38.48 27.78 -16.70
N PRO A 457 -38.97 29.02 -16.54
CA PRO A 457 -40.40 29.31 -16.51
C PRO A 457 -41.00 29.30 -17.91
N ASP A 458 -42.16 28.64 -17.97
CA ASP A 458 -43.35 28.90 -18.78
C ASP A 458 -43.33 30.17 -19.66
N ASP A 459 -43.39 29.97 -20.97
CA ASP A 459 -44.13 30.88 -21.87
C ASP A 459 -44.55 30.15 -23.16
N GLY A 460 -45.86 30.01 -23.38
CA GLY A 460 -46.48 30.18 -24.70
C GLY A 460 -46.71 28.99 -25.65
N ASN A 461 -47.79 28.24 -25.42
CA ASN A 461 -48.88 27.94 -26.38
C ASN A 461 -48.57 27.40 -27.81
N THR A 462 -48.84 26.12 -28.09
CA THR A 462 -49.92 25.59 -28.98
C THR A 462 -49.74 24.08 -29.26
N PRO A 463 -50.83 23.29 -29.37
CA PRO A 463 -50.77 21.87 -29.70
C PRO A 463 -51.05 21.64 -31.19
N ASP A 464 -50.28 20.77 -31.84
CA ASP A 464 -50.75 20.10 -33.06
C ASP A 464 -50.17 18.69 -33.15
N GLU A 465 -51.09 17.72 -33.20
CA GLU A 465 -50.87 16.33 -33.58
C GLU A 465 -50.44 16.27 -35.06
N GLU A 466 -49.49 15.39 -35.40
CA GLU A 466 -49.59 14.51 -36.58
C GLU A 466 -48.41 13.53 -36.62
N GLY A 467 -48.74 12.24 -36.77
CA GLY A 467 -47.79 11.14 -36.66
C GLY A 467 -46.87 10.94 -37.87
N LYS A 468 -45.84 10.10 -37.66
CA LYS A 468 -45.24 9.26 -38.71
C LYS A 468 -44.41 8.14 -38.10
N GLN A 469 -44.77 6.92 -38.52
CA GLN A 469 -44.02 5.68 -38.39
C GLN A 469 -42.65 5.75 -39.07
N ARG A 470 -41.72 4.90 -38.59
CA ARG A 470 -40.51 4.30 -39.22
C ARG A 470 -39.38 4.27 -38.18
N ASP A 471 -38.55 3.24 -38.01
CA ASP A 471 -38.44 1.90 -38.56
C ASP A 471 -37.71 1.08 -37.50
N GLU A 472 -38.09 -0.19 -37.35
CA GLU A 472 -37.37 -1.17 -36.56
C GLU A 472 -36.05 -1.53 -37.27
N SER A 473 -34.91 -1.16 -36.67
CA SER A 473 -33.64 -1.83 -36.93
C SER A 473 -33.00 -2.18 -35.59
N ASP A 474 -33.20 -3.44 -35.25
CA ASP A 474 -32.69 -4.19 -34.12
C ASP A 474 -31.16 -4.33 -34.23
N ASP A 475 -30.42 -3.43 -33.59
CA ASP A 475 -29.00 -3.64 -33.29
C ASP A 475 -28.89 -3.92 -31.80
N HIS A 476 -28.88 -5.21 -31.46
CA HIS A 476 -28.65 -5.70 -30.10
C HIS A 476 -27.24 -5.29 -29.63
N GLN A 477 -27.10 -4.05 -29.17
CA GLN A 477 -26.04 -3.66 -28.26
C GLN A 477 -26.24 -4.45 -26.97
N LYS A 478 -25.47 -5.53 -26.86
CA LYS A 478 -25.29 -6.32 -25.64
C LYS A 478 -25.11 -5.33 -24.49
N PRO A 479 -25.92 -5.40 -23.42
CA PRO A 479 -25.77 -4.48 -22.30
C PRO A 479 -24.33 -4.56 -21.78
N PRO A 480 -23.72 -3.42 -21.41
CA PRO A 480 -22.38 -3.42 -20.82
C PRO A 480 -22.35 -4.42 -19.66
N PRO A 481 -21.24 -5.14 -19.44
CA PRO A 481 -21.13 -6.08 -18.34
C PRO A 481 -21.50 -5.36 -17.03
N PRO A 482 -22.28 -6.01 -16.14
CA PRO A 482 -22.66 -5.39 -14.87
C PRO A 482 -21.38 -4.91 -14.19
N SER A 483 -21.38 -3.65 -13.75
CA SER A 483 -20.27 -3.07 -13.00
C SER A 483 -19.93 -4.01 -11.85
N ALA A 484 -18.67 -4.46 -11.81
CA ALA A 484 -18.20 -5.35 -10.78
C ALA A 484 -18.50 -4.71 -9.42
N ASN A 485 -19.19 -5.45 -8.56
CA ASN A 485 -19.57 -4.97 -7.26
C ASN A 485 -18.31 -4.62 -6.43
N LEU A 486 -18.03 -3.33 -6.29
CA LEU A 486 -16.84 -2.81 -5.61
C LEU A 486 -16.82 -3.15 -4.12
N ASN A 487 -17.96 -3.52 -3.54
CA ASN A 487 -18.06 -3.88 -2.12
C ASN A 487 -17.92 -5.40 -1.89
N ALA A 488 -18.10 -6.23 -2.92
CA ALA A 488 -18.00 -7.68 -2.80
C ALA A 488 -16.56 -8.14 -2.52
N PRO A 489 -16.37 -9.22 -1.75
CA PRO A 489 -15.06 -9.77 -1.51
C PRO A 489 -14.48 -10.34 -2.81
N ASN A 490 -13.15 -10.30 -2.94
CA ASN A 490 -12.42 -11.03 -3.97
C ASN A 490 -11.66 -12.23 -3.39
N ARG A 491 -11.63 -12.38 -2.05
CA ARG A 491 -11.07 -13.53 -1.35
C ARG A 491 -12.01 -13.98 -0.23
N VAL A 492 -12.28 -15.28 -0.14
CA VAL A 492 -13.08 -15.88 0.92
C VAL A 492 -12.31 -17.07 1.48
N VAL A 493 -12.06 -17.04 2.79
CA VAL A 493 -11.42 -18.14 3.52
C VAL A 493 -12.43 -18.71 4.50
N VAL A 494 -12.63 -20.02 4.46
CA VAL A 494 -13.47 -20.75 5.40
C VAL A 494 -12.58 -21.67 6.22
N LEU A 495 -12.50 -21.40 7.52
CA LEU A 495 -11.84 -22.28 8.47
C LEU A 495 -12.86 -23.24 9.06
N ASP A 496 -12.52 -24.53 9.13
CA ASP A 496 -13.33 -25.55 9.78
C ASP A 496 -12.48 -26.44 10.68
N ALA A 497 -13.12 -27.04 11.68
CA ALA A 497 -12.47 -27.95 12.62
C ALA A 497 -13.50 -28.88 13.29
N VAL A 498 -13.01 -29.97 13.86
CA VAL A 498 -13.83 -30.91 14.62
C VAL A 498 -14.46 -30.22 15.85
N ARG A 499 -15.76 -30.44 16.07
CA ARG A 499 -16.55 -29.83 17.16
C ARG A 499 -15.88 -29.97 18.53
N SER A 500 -15.35 -31.16 18.84
CA SER A 500 -14.71 -31.45 20.13
C SER A 500 -13.49 -30.57 20.43
N LEU A 501 -12.70 -30.22 19.39
CA LEU A 501 -11.57 -29.31 19.55
C LEU A 501 -12.06 -27.90 19.91
N LEU A 502 -13.11 -27.44 19.24
CA LEU A 502 -13.68 -26.11 19.44
C LEU A 502 -14.38 -25.98 20.80
N GLU A 503 -15.07 -27.04 21.24
CA GLU A 503 -15.67 -27.12 22.58
C GLU A 503 -14.60 -27.09 23.66
N HIS A 504 -13.50 -27.83 23.51
CA HIS A 504 -12.37 -27.78 24.44
C HIS A 504 -11.77 -26.37 24.54
N ARG A 505 -11.60 -25.68 23.40
CA ARG A 505 -11.15 -24.27 23.37
C ARG A 505 -12.15 -23.33 24.06
N ALA A 506 -13.45 -23.54 23.85
CA ALA A 506 -14.49 -22.75 24.53
C ALA A 506 -14.50 -22.98 26.05
N GLN A 507 -14.32 -24.22 26.50
CA GLN A 507 -14.28 -24.59 27.92
C GLN A 507 -13.02 -24.09 28.65
N ALA A 508 -11.94 -23.82 27.91
CA ALA A 508 -10.71 -23.25 28.47
C ALA A 508 -10.85 -21.74 28.81
N LEU A 509 -11.91 -21.08 28.36
CA LEU A 509 -12.16 -19.67 28.67
C LEU A 509 -12.65 -19.48 30.11
N SER A 510 -12.34 -18.31 30.68
CA SER A 510 -12.99 -17.88 31.91
C SER A 510 -14.47 -17.59 31.66
N GLN A 511 -15.30 -17.65 32.70
CA GLN A 511 -16.74 -17.36 32.58
C GLN A 511 -16.99 -15.96 32.01
N GLU A 512 -16.23 -14.96 32.47
CA GLU A 512 -16.35 -13.59 31.96
C GLU A 512 -15.99 -13.49 30.47
N ASP A 513 -14.95 -14.19 30.04
CA ASP A 513 -14.51 -14.16 28.64
C ASP A 513 -15.49 -14.91 27.75
N ALA A 514 -16.05 -16.03 28.21
CA ALA A 514 -17.09 -16.76 27.51
C ALA A 514 -18.35 -15.90 27.31
N ASP A 515 -18.79 -15.16 28.35
CA ASP A 515 -19.95 -14.27 28.27
C ASP A 515 -19.71 -13.05 27.37
N LYS A 516 -18.49 -12.48 27.38
CA LYS A 516 -18.09 -11.36 26.51
C LYS A 516 -17.97 -11.78 25.05
N SER A 517 -17.42 -12.97 24.79
CA SER A 517 -17.17 -13.49 23.45
C SER A 517 -18.33 -14.31 22.85
N GLY A 518 -19.42 -14.46 23.60
CA GLY A 518 -20.60 -15.23 23.18
C GLY A 518 -20.35 -16.73 23.06
N ASN A 519 -19.35 -17.28 23.76
CA ASN A 519 -18.99 -18.70 23.76
C ASN A 519 -19.58 -19.45 24.95
N THR A 520 -20.74 -19.03 25.44
CA THR A 520 -21.57 -19.85 26.33
C THR A 520 -22.06 -21.08 25.59
N ASP A 521 -22.36 -22.17 26.30
CA ASP A 521 -22.73 -23.45 25.69
C ASP A 521 -23.89 -23.35 24.67
N ILE A 522 -24.93 -22.59 25.02
CA ILE A 522 -26.11 -22.36 24.18
C ILE A 522 -25.74 -21.58 22.91
N GLU A 523 -25.02 -20.46 23.04
CA GLU A 523 -24.70 -19.59 21.91
C GLU A 523 -23.60 -20.18 21.02
N PHE A 524 -22.66 -20.93 21.61
CA PHE A 524 -21.68 -21.72 20.87
C PHE A 524 -22.38 -22.75 19.98
N THR A 525 -23.27 -23.56 20.56
CA THR A 525 -23.99 -24.61 19.82
C THR A 525 -24.82 -24.01 18.69
N ARG A 526 -25.59 -22.95 18.97
CA ARG A 526 -26.39 -22.24 17.96
C ARG A 526 -25.55 -21.74 16.79
N ARG A 527 -24.42 -21.07 17.04
CA ARG A 527 -23.55 -20.53 15.99
C ARG A 527 -22.81 -21.62 15.22
N TYR A 528 -22.41 -22.70 15.89
CA TYR A 528 -21.81 -23.86 15.24
C TYR A 528 -22.79 -24.53 14.27
N ASP A 529 -24.01 -24.80 14.72
CA ASP A 529 -25.03 -25.47 13.91
C ASP A 529 -25.48 -24.59 12.73
N LEU A 530 -25.59 -23.27 12.95
CA LEU A 530 -25.85 -22.30 11.88
C LEU A 530 -24.74 -22.36 10.83
N PHE A 531 -23.47 -22.25 11.24
CA PHE A 531 -22.33 -22.29 10.33
C PHE A 531 -22.34 -23.58 9.50
N LYS A 532 -22.48 -24.75 10.15
CA LYS A 532 -22.50 -26.04 9.45
C LYS A 532 -23.65 -26.19 8.46
N ARG A 533 -24.79 -25.56 8.72
CA ARG A 533 -25.92 -25.55 7.78
C ARG A 533 -25.61 -24.70 6.54
N GLU A 534 -25.01 -23.54 6.73
CA GLU A 534 -24.72 -22.59 5.64
C GLU A 534 -23.49 -23.00 4.81
N THR A 535 -22.54 -23.73 5.39
CA THR A 535 -21.34 -24.23 4.66
C THR A 535 -21.46 -25.68 4.20
N ASN A 536 -22.60 -26.33 4.41
CA ASN A 536 -22.80 -27.72 3.98
C ASN A 536 -22.62 -27.84 2.45
N PRO A 537 -21.70 -28.69 1.94
CA PRO A 537 -21.52 -28.89 0.50
C PRO A 537 -22.78 -29.38 -0.24
N ALA A 538 -23.70 -30.04 0.46
CA ALA A 538 -24.98 -30.48 -0.11
C ALA A 538 -25.99 -29.32 -0.25
N ASN A 539 -25.78 -28.20 0.43
CA ASN A 539 -26.64 -27.03 0.37
C ASN A 539 -26.26 -26.15 -0.83
N GLN A 540 -26.92 -26.38 -1.97
CA GLN A 540 -26.73 -25.60 -3.20
C GLN A 540 -27.12 -24.11 -3.08
N SER A 541 -27.71 -23.73 -1.95
CA SER A 541 -28.09 -22.36 -1.60
C SER A 541 -27.37 -21.87 -0.35
N GLY A 542 -26.25 -22.51 0.05
CA GLY A 542 -25.42 -22.11 1.18
C GLY A 542 -24.44 -20.98 0.85
N LEU A 543 -23.68 -20.53 1.86
CA LEU A 543 -22.72 -19.42 1.76
C LEU A 543 -21.58 -19.71 0.78
N VAL A 544 -21.01 -20.91 0.81
CA VAL A 544 -19.93 -21.31 -0.11
C VAL A 544 -20.44 -21.24 -1.56
N ALA A 545 -21.58 -21.87 -1.82
CA ALA A 545 -22.23 -21.87 -3.13
C ALA A 545 -22.59 -20.44 -3.60
N TYR A 546 -23.00 -19.54 -2.69
CA TYR A 546 -23.25 -18.15 -3.01
C TYR A 546 -21.99 -17.43 -3.51
N PHE A 547 -20.86 -17.56 -2.81
CA PHE A 547 -19.62 -16.91 -3.25
C PHE A 547 -19.07 -17.48 -4.56
N GLU A 548 -19.07 -18.80 -4.72
CA GLU A 548 -18.56 -19.45 -5.92
C GLU A 548 -19.45 -19.22 -7.14
N ARG A 549 -20.78 -19.39 -7.01
CA ARG A 549 -21.71 -19.32 -8.13
C ARG A 549 -22.23 -17.92 -8.39
N ASP A 550 -22.69 -17.22 -7.34
CA ASP A 550 -23.39 -15.95 -7.49
C ASP A 550 -22.42 -14.76 -7.51
N GLN A 551 -21.20 -14.88 -6.95
CA GLN A 551 -20.15 -13.84 -6.98
C GLN A 551 -18.91 -14.21 -7.81
N ALA A 552 -18.81 -15.44 -8.32
CA ALA A 552 -17.66 -15.93 -9.09
C ALA A 552 -16.31 -15.80 -8.34
N VAL A 553 -16.31 -16.05 -7.04
CA VAL A 553 -15.14 -16.00 -6.16
C VAL A 553 -14.76 -17.42 -5.72
N GLU A 554 -13.52 -17.83 -5.96
CA GLU A 554 -12.98 -19.09 -5.42
C GLU A 554 -13.00 -19.04 -3.89
N VAL A 555 -13.41 -20.11 -3.20
CA VAL A 555 -13.40 -20.18 -1.73
C VAL A 555 -12.26 -21.09 -1.27
N LEU A 556 -11.40 -20.61 -0.38
CA LEU A 556 -10.37 -21.43 0.26
C LEU A 556 -10.92 -22.06 1.53
N GLU A 557 -11.19 -23.36 1.49
CA GLU A 557 -11.61 -24.14 2.67
C GLU A 557 -10.40 -24.83 3.32
N LEU A 558 -10.25 -24.66 4.64
CA LEU A 558 -9.17 -25.28 5.42
C LEU A 558 -9.76 -26.04 6.61
N GLU A 559 -9.57 -27.36 6.60
CA GLU A 559 -9.90 -28.25 7.72
C GLU A 559 -8.69 -28.35 8.66
N LEU A 560 -8.89 -27.91 9.91
CA LEU A 560 -7.84 -27.78 10.93
C LEU A 560 -8.19 -28.64 12.16
N ASP A 561 -7.92 -29.94 12.04
CA ASP A 561 -8.37 -30.96 13.00
C ASP A 561 -7.51 -31.04 14.28
N SER A 562 -6.34 -30.40 14.31
CA SER A 562 -5.44 -30.40 15.47
C SER A 562 -4.73 -29.05 15.68
N GLU A 563 -4.31 -28.77 16.91
CA GLU A 563 -3.55 -27.55 17.26
C GLU A 563 -2.24 -27.41 16.47
N GLU A 564 -1.59 -28.53 16.12
CA GLU A 564 -0.36 -28.54 15.33
C GLU A 564 -0.57 -27.96 13.92
N MET A 565 -1.75 -28.16 13.31
CA MET A 565 -2.05 -27.62 11.99
C MET A 565 -2.08 -26.09 11.97
N TYR A 566 -2.53 -25.45 13.05
CA TYR A 566 -2.56 -23.99 13.19
C TYR A 566 -1.15 -23.38 13.26
N THR A 567 -0.18 -24.13 13.80
CA THR A 567 1.23 -23.70 13.87
C THR A 567 2.04 -24.05 12.62
N SER A 568 1.52 -24.95 11.79
CA SER A 568 2.20 -25.40 10.58
C SER A 568 2.09 -24.38 9.46
N LYS A 569 3.25 -23.90 8.99
CA LYS A 569 3.32 -23.04 7.80
C LYS A 569 2.66 -23.70 6.58
N LYS A 570 2.95 -24.98 6.35
CA LYS A 570 2.46 -25.73 5.19
C LYS A 570 0.95 -25.89 5.16
N HIS A 571 0.31 -26.07 6.32
CA HIS A 571 -1.12 -26.38 6.40
C HIS A 571 -2.00 -25.15 6.64
N PHE A 572 -1.44 -24.08 7.23
CA PHE A 572 -2.21 -22.88 7.56
C PHE A 572 -1.70 -21.64 6.83
N VAL A 573 -0.44 -21.24 7.03
CA VAL A 573 0.08 -19.96 6.52
C VAL A 573 0.27 -19.95 5.01
N ASP A 574 0.96 -20.94 4.44
CA ASP A 574 1.34 -20.98 3.03
C ASP A 574 0.12 -21.09 2.09
N PRO A 575 -0.90 -21.93 2.36
CA PRO A 575 -2.11 -21.97 1.53
C PRO A 575 -2.85 -20.64 1.51
N ILE A 576 -2.99 -19.99 2.68
CA ILE A 576 -3.66 -18.69 2.79
C ILE A 576 -2.86 -17.62 2.06
N ALA A 577 -1.54 -17.52 2.29
CA ALA A 577 -0.69 -16.54 1.61
C ALA A 577 -0.74 -16.72 0.08
N LYS A 578 -0.63 -17.98 -0.39
CA LYS A 578 -0.73 -18.30 -1.81
C LYS A 578 -2.06 -17.86 -2.39
N TYR A 579 -3.16 -18.09 -1.68
CA TYR A 579 -4.51 -17.72 -2.10
C TYR A 579 -4.72 -16.20 -2.10
N MET A 580 -4.28 -15.49 -1.06
CA MET A 580 -4.35 -14.02 -0.98
C MET A 580 -3.56 -13.35 -2.10
N GLU A 581 -2.41 -13.91 -2.47
CA GLU A 581 -1.49 -13.36 -3.48
C GLU A 581 -1.67 -13.95 -4.89
N GLN A 582 -2.75 -14.69 -5.14
CA GLN A 582 -3.10 -15.11 -6.49
C GLN A 582 -3.30 -13.88 -7.40
N GLY A 583 -2.64 -13.86 -8.56
CA GLY A 583 -2.65 -12.70 -9.45
C GLY A 583 -1.66 -11.59 -9.07
N GLY A 584 -0.80 -11.82 -8.07
CA GLY A 584 0.22 -10.88 -7.60
C GLY A 584 -0.03 -10.44 -6.16
N LYS A 585 1.03 -9.95 -5.51
CA LYS A 585 0.95 -9.46 -4.13
C LYS A 585 0.01 -8.25 -4.05
N PRO A 586 -0.99 -8.22 -3.13
CA PRO A 586 -1.81 -7.05 -2.90
C PRO A 586 -0.95 -5.79 -2.71
N TYR A 587 -1.38 -4.69 -3.32
CA TYR A 587 -0.59 -3.47 -3.34
C TYR A 587 -1.50 -2.24 -3.33
N ASN A 588 -1.31 -1.39 -2.32
CA ASN A 588 -2.08 -0.17 -2.07
C ASN A 588 -1.17 0.99 -1.65
N PHE A 589 0.06 1.07 -2.19
CA PHE A 589 1.14 1.97 -1.73
C PHE A 589 1.68 1.70 -0.31
N HIS A 590 1.23 0.62 0.33
CA HIS A 590 1.80 0.11 1.58
C HIS A 590 2.85 -1.00 1.32
N PRO A 591 3.86 -1.14 2.21
CA PRO A 591 4.14 -0.24 3.31
C PRO A 591 4.74 1.09 2.81
N THR A 592 4.35 2.18 3.45
CA THR A 592 4.96 3.50 3.20
C THR A 592 6.38 3.54 3.79
N PRO A 593 7.27 4.44 3.31
CA PRO A 593 8.61 4.58 3.89
C PRO A 593 8.59 4.81 5.40
N ASP A 594 7.66 5.63 5.89
CA ASP A 594 7.50 5.92 7.31
C ASP A 594 7.05 4.69 8.11
N GLU A 595 6.15 3.87 7.56
CA GLU A 595 5.73 2.60 8.16
C GLU A 595 6.87 1.59 8.21
N VAL A 596 7.68 1.50 7.15
CA VAL A 596 8.86 0.64 7.13
C VAL A 596 9.85 1.06 8.21
N ASP A 597 10.09 2.36 8.37
CA ASP A 597 11.02 2.87 9.38
C ASP A 597 10.47 2.76 10.81
N ALA A 598 9.16 2.92 11.00
CA ALA A 598 8.49 2.64 12.27
C ALA A 598 8.60 1.15 12.64
N ALA A 599 8.34 0.25 11.69
CA ALA A 599 8.44 -1.20 11.91
C ALA A 599 9.87 -1.64 12.23
N LYS A 600 10.89 -1.05 11.57
CA LYS A 600 12.30 -1.28 11.93
C LYS A 600 12.60 -0.84 13.35
N LYS A 601 12.16 0.37 13.74
CA LYS A 601 12.36 0.88 15.11
C LYS A 601 11.67 -0.01 16.16
N GLU A 602 10.47 -0.51 15.87
CA GLU A 602 9.76 -1.43 16.75
C GLU A 602 10.51 -2.75 16.89
N LEU A 603 10.99 -3.33 15.79
CA LEU A 603 11.78 -4.56 15.79
C LEU A 603 13.09 -4.38 16.59
N ASP A 604 13.81 -3.29 16.36
CA ASP A 604 15.04 -2.99 17.08
C ASP A 604 14.79 -2.82 18.58
N ALA A 605 13.67 -2.18 18.96
CA ALA A 605 13.26 -2.04 20.37
C ALA A 605 12.88 -3.39 21.00
N GLN A 606 12.18 -4.26 20.26
CA GLN A 606 11.84 -5.61 20.72
C GLN A 606 13.10 -6.46 20.96
N LEU A 607 14.05 -6.44 20.02
CA LEU A 607 15.33 -7.14 20.14
C LEU A 607 16.15 -6.61 21.32
N ALA A 608 16.16 -5.30 21.54
CA ALA A 608 16.84 -4.68 22.68
C ALA A 608 16.19 -5.11 24.02
N ALA A 609 14.86 -5.11 24.11
CA ALA A 609 14.14 -5.53 25.30
C ALA A 609 14.34 -7.04 25.61
N GLU A 610 14.36 -7.89 24.58
CA GLU A 610 14.64 -9.32 24.74
C GLU A 610 16.08 -9.55 25.23
N ALA A 611 17.06 -8.85 24.66
CA ALA A 611 18.45 -8.92 25.10
C ALA A 611 18.61 -8.44 26.56
N GLU A 612 17.93 -7.37 26.97
CA GLU A 612 17.92 -6.90 28.36
C GLU A 612 17.28 -7.92 29.30
N ALA A 613 16.15 -8.52 28.90
CA ALA A 613 15.47 -9.54 29.69
C ALA A 613 16.30 -10.83 29.81
N GLU A 614 17.06 -11.20 28.78
CA GLU A 614 17.99 -12.33 28.84
C GLU A 614 19.20 -12.01 29.75
N LEU A 615 19.78 -10.82 29.65
CA LEU A 615 20.88 -10.38 30.51
C LEU A 615 20.45 -10.34 31.98
N LYS A 616 19.22 -9.88 32.26
CA LYS A 616 18.63 -9.93 33.60
C LYS A 616 18.41 -11.35 34.09
N ARG A 617 17.86 -12.24 33.26
CA ARG A 617 17.70 -13.68 33.61
C ARG A 617 19.05 -14.34 33.92
N GLN A 618 20.09 -14.01 33.17
CA GLN A 618 21.45 -14.51 33.42
C GLN A 618 22.03 -13.95 34.73
N ALA A 619 21.81 -12.67 35.02
CA ALA A 619 22.24 -12.04 36.28
C ALA A 619 21.53 -12.66 37.49
N ASP A 620 20.20 -12.80 37.45
CA ASP A 620 19.39 -13.41 38.51
C ASP A 620 19.82 -14.88 38.75
N ALA A 621 20.12 -15.62 37.67
CA ALA A 621 20.63 -16.99 37.76
C ALA A 621 22.03 -17.06 38.41
N MET A 622 22.93 -16.14 38.05
CA MET A 622 24.26 -16.05 38.67
C MET A 622 24.18 -15.67 40.15
N GLU A 623 23.32 -14.73 40.52
CA GLU A 623 23.10 -14.34 41.92
C GLU A 623 22.55 -15.51 42.75
N LYS A 624 21.57 -16.23 42.22
CA LYS A 624 21.01 -17.42 42.87
C LYS A 624 22.06 -18.52 43.07
N ASP A 625 22.88 -18.81 42.06
CA ASP A 625 23.96 -19.80 42.18
C ASP A 625 25.01 -19.38 43.22
N LEU A 626 25.32 -18.07 43.30
CA LEU A 626 26.21 -17.53 44.33
C LEU A 626 25.63 -17.71 45.74
N MET A 627 24.33 -17.41 45.93
CA MET A 627 23.64 -17.62 47.21
C MET A 627 23.59 -19.09 47.61
N ASP A 628 23.26 -19.99 46.67
CA ASP A 628 23.22 -21.43 46.92
C ASP A 628 24.61 -21.97 47.32
N LYS A 629 25.68 -21.51 46.67
CA LYS A 629 27.07 -21.84 47.03
C LYS A 629 27.43 -21.35 48.43
N GLN A 630 27.09 -20.12 48.78
CA GLN A 630 27.35 -19.57 50.11
C GLN A 630 26.59 -20.33 51.20
N SER A 631 25.31 -20.67 50.95
CA SER A 631 24.49 -21.46 51.87
C SER A 631 25.08 -22.85 52.12
N ARG A 632 25.51 -23.55 51.06
CA ARG A 632 26.18 -24.86 51.16
C ARG A 632 27.48 -24.75 51.96
N ALA A 633 28.33 -23.77 51.67
CA ALA A 633 29.59 -23.57 52.39
C ALA A 633 29.36 -23.28 53.89
N MET A 634 28.35 -22.48 54.23
CA MET A 634 27.97 -22.22 55.63
C MET A 634 27.46 -23.47 56.34
N SER A 635 26.64 -24.30 55.67
CA SER A 635 26.16 -25.57 56.22
C SER A 635 27.30 -26.57 56.45
N GLU A 636 28.23 -26.70 55.49
CA GLU A 636 29.40 -27.55 55.62
C GLU A 636 30.31 -27.10 56.77
N LYS A 637 30.54 -25.78 56.89
CA LYS A 637 31.32 -25.22 58.01
C LYS A 637 30.67 -25.52 59.36
N ALA A 638 29.36 -25.32 59.49
CA ALA A 638 28.64 -25.63 60.72
C ALA A 638 28.71 -27.13 61.08
N ARG A 639 28.62 -28.01 60.08
CA ARG A 639 28.76 -29.46 60.27
C ARG A 639 30.17 -29.83 60.75
N LEU A 640 31.21 -29.22 60.18
CA LEU A 640 32.59 -29.42 60.61
C LEU A 640 32.82 -28.94 62.04
N GLU A 641 32.23 -27.81 62.43
CA GLU A 641 32.32 -27.30 63.81
C GLU A 641 31.66 -28.25 64.84
N ILE A 642 30.54 -28.90 64.48
CA ILE A 642 29.89 -29.91 65.32
C ILE A 642 30.81 -31.13 65.50
N ILE A 643 31.36 -31.65 64.39
CA ILE A 643 32.26 -32.82 64.43
C ILE A 643 33.51 -32.50 65.28
N GLN A 644 34.10 -31.32 65.12
CA GLN A 644 35.25 -30.90 65.93
C GLN A 644 34.93 -30.86 67.42
N ARG A 645 33.75 -30.37 67.82
CA ARG A 645 33.32 -30.40 69.22
C ARG A 645 33.16 -31.83 69.73
N GLU A 646 32.50 -32.70 68.96
CA GLU A 646 32.34 -34.10 69.34
C GLU A 646 33.69 -34.82 69.47
N GLU A 647 34.63 -34.58 68.55
CA GLU A 647 36.00 -35.11 68.62
C GLU A 647 36.74 -34.61 69.87
N MET A 648 36.63 -33.32 70.19
CA MET A 648 37.20 -32.74 71.40
C MET A 648 36.61 -33.37 72.67
N ASP A 649 35.30 -33.55 72.72
CA ASP A 649 34.60 -34.15 73.86
C ASP A 649 35.00 -35.62 74.05
N ILE A 650 35.14 -36.39 72.94
CA ILE A 650 35.63 -37.78 72.96
C ILE A 650 37.08 -37.84 73.44
N LEU A 651 37.94 -36.96 72.94
CA LEU A 651 39.34 -36.87 73.38
C LEU A 651 39.43 -36.54 74.87
N GLU A 652 38.63 -35.59 75.34
CA GLU A 652 38.58 -35.25 76.75
C GLU A 652 38.09 -36.44 77.59
N ALA A 653 37.02 -37.12 77.18
CA ALA A 653 36.51 -38.32 77.84
C ALA A 653 37.55 -39.45 77.89
N ARG A 654 38.28 -39.70 76.81
CA ARG A 654 39.38 -40.69 76.76
C ARG A 654 40.57 -40.29 77.65
N SER A 655 40.77 -39.00 77.88
CA SER A 655 41.83 -38.50 78.77
C SER A 655 41.46 -38.60 80.26
N LYS A 656 40.17 -38.75 80.62
CA LYS A 656 39.69 -38.81 82.02
C LYS A 656 40.29 -39.98 82.82
N PRO A 657 40.35 -41.23 82.33
CA PRO A 657 40.97 -42.34 83.06
C PRO A 657 42.47 -42.13 83.30
N LEU A 658 43.18 -41.59 82.30
CA LEU A 658 44.61 -41.27 82.44
C LEU A 658 44.83 -40.14 83.45
N ARG A 659 44.03 -39.07 83.40
CA ARG A 659 44.07 -37.98 84.39
C ARG A 659 43.69 -38.46 85.79
N ALA A 660 42.68 -39.33 85.92
CA ALA A 660 42.30 -39.91 87.20
C ALA A 660 43.41 -40.79 87.78
N TYR A 661 44.01 -41.67 86.96
CA TYR A 661 45.17 -42.47 87.37
C TYR A 661 46.36 -41.61 87.79
N LEU A 662 46.69 -40.56 87.01
CA LEU A 662 47.74 -39.62 87.39
C LEU A 662 47.42 -38.89 88.70
N MET A 663 46.18 -38.43 88.89
CA MET A 663 45.73 -37.73 90.10
C MET A 663 45.67 -38.63 91.34
N GLU A 664 45.37 -39.92 91.19
CA GLU A 664 45.17 -40.85 92.30
C GLU A 664 46.46 -41.61 92.67
N THR A 665 47.26 -42.01 91.68
CA THR A 665 48.42 -42.88 91.90
C THR A 665 49.73 -42.11 91.87
N VAL A 666 49.90 -41.18 90.92
CA VAL A 666 51.21 -40.54 90.67
C VAL A 666 51.35 -39.23 91.45
N ILE A 667 50.35 -38.36 91.39
CA ILE A 667 50.39 -37.02 91.99
C ILE A 667 50.52 -37.07 93.52
N PRO A 668 49.84 -37.92 94.30
CA PRO A 668 49.99 -37.94 95.75
C PRO A 668 51.40 -38.36 96.17
N VAL A 669 51.97 -39.37 95.50
CA VAL A 669 53.33 -39.86 95.76
C VAL A 669 54.38 -38.82 95.35
N LEU A 670 54.20 -38.17 94.20
CA LEU A 670 55.08 -37.09 93.76
C LEU A 670 54.97 -35.87 94.69
N THR A 671 53.77 -35.50 95.13
CA THR A 671 53.54 -34.38 96.05
C THR A 671 54.16 -34.65 97.42
N GLU A 672 54.04 -35.87 97.93
CA GLU A 672 54.68 -36.32 99.18
C GLU A 672 56.22 -36.30 99.06
N GLY A 673 56.76 -36.80 97.95
CA GLY A 673 58.20 -36.74 97.68
C GLY A 673 58.70 -35.30 97.55
N MET A 674 57.97 -34.43 96.84
CA MET A 674 58.30 -33.01 96.74
C MET A 674 58.24 -32.31 98.10
N LEU A 675 57.25 -32.63 98.94
CA LEU A 675 57.17 -32.10 100.31
C LEU A 675 58.32 -32.60 101.18
N GLU A 676 58.79 -33.83 100.98
CA GLU A 676 59.92 -34.38 101.72
C GLU A 676 61.25 -33.76 101.27
N VAL A 677 61.46 -33.54 99.97
CA VAL A 677 62.59 -32.79 99.44
C VAL A 677 62.65 -31.38 100.02
N VAL A 678 61.50 -30.70 100.12
CA VAL A 678 61.41 -29.36 100.73
C VAL A 678 61.75 -29.39 102.23
N LYS A 679 61.46 -30.49 102.94
CA LYS A 679 61.79 -30.66 104.36
C LYS A 679 63.26 -30.98 104.60
N VAL A 680 63.85 -31.85 103.78
CA VAL A 680 65.23 -32.34 103.97
C VAL A 680 66.26 -31.37 103.39
N GLN A 681 65.87 -30.58 102.37
CA GLN A 681 66.75 -29.67 101.62
C GLN A 681 68.09 -30.31 101.23
N PRO A 682 68.07 -31.42 100.46
CA PRO A 682 69.29 -32.06 99.97
C PRO A 682 70.00 -31.19 98.93
N ASP A 683 71.32 -31.34 98.79
CA ASP A 683 72.15 -30.57 97.86
C ASP A 683 71.74 -30.78 96.38
N ASP A 684 71.21 -31.97 96.02
CA ASP A 684 70.54 -32.22 94.73
C ASP A 684 69.09 -32.68 94.95
N PRO A 685 68.11 -31.77 94.79
CA PRO A 685 66.70 -32.07 95.01
C PRO A 685 66.08 -32.96 93.94
N ILE A 686 66.64 -33.03 92.72
CA ILE A 686 66.07 -33.83 91.62
C ILE A 686 66.48 -35.29 91.81
N ASP A 687 67.76 -35.56 92.04
CA ASP A 687 68.25 -36.91 92.28
C ASP A 687 67.63 -37.51 93.56
N TYR A 688 67.48 -36.70 94.61
CA TYR A 688 66.84 -37.15 95.85
C TYR A 688 65.36 -37.50 95.64
N LEU A 689 64.61 -36.71 94.87
CA LEU A 689 63.22 -37.01 94.54
C LEU A 689 63.12 -38.30 93.71
N ALA A 690 64.03 -38.49 92.74
CA ALA A 690 64.06 -39.70 91.94
C ALA A 690 64.31 -40.94 92.81
N ASP A 691 65.31 -40.89 93.69
CA ASP A 691 65.62 -41.97 94.66
C ASP A 691 64.43 -42.26 95.59
N PHE A 692 63.75 -41.22 96.09
CA PHE A 692 62.55 -41.36 96.91
C PHE A 692 61.43 -42.09 96.17
N LEU A 693 61.15 -41.69 94.93
CA LEU A 693 60.14 -42.32 94.09
C LEU A 693 60.51 -43.77 93.75
N PHE A 694 61.78 -44.06 93.46
CA PHE A 694 62.27 -45.42 93.21
C PHE A 694 62.08 -46.32 94.44
N ARG A 695 62.40 -45.83 95.64
CA ARG A 695 62.19 -46.58 96.90
C ARG A 695 60.71 -46.85 97.15
N LYS A 696 59.83 -45.85 96.98
CA LYS A 696 58.38 -46.05 97.17
C LYS A 696 57.76 -46.97 96.13
N GLY A 697 58.25 -46.93 94.88
CA GLY A 697 57.80 -47.81 93.80
C GLY A 697 58.14 -49.30 94.03
N GLN A 698 59.25 -49.62 94.70
CA GLN A 698 59.63 -50.99 95.05
C GLN A 698 58.69 -51.63 96.10
N HIS A 699 57.93 -50.83 96.86
CA HIS A 699 56.95 -51.31 97.84
C HIS A 699 55.54 -51.56 97.27
N TYR A 700 55.25 -51.14 96.02
CA TYR A 700 53.92 -51.22 95.39
C TYR A 700 53.77 -52.38 94.38
N VAL A 701 54.81 -53.17 94.14
CA VAL A 701 54.73 -54.40 93.33
C VAL A 701 54.65 -55.60 94.26
N GLY A 702 53.43 -55.91 94.69
CA GLY A 702 53.04 -57.07 95.49
C GLY A 702 51.58 -57.38 95.27
#